data_AF-A0A1P8WIG1-F1
#
_entry.id   AF-A0A1P8WIG1-F1
#
_cell.length_a   1.000
_cell.length_b   1.000
_cell.length_c   1.000
_cell.angle_alpha   90.00
_cell.angle_beta   90.00
_cell.angle_gamma   90.00
#
_symmetry.space_group_name_H-M   'P 1'
#
loop_
_entity.id
_entity.type
_entity.pdbx_description
1 polymer ?
#
loop_
_entity_poly.entity_id
_entity_poly.type
_entity_poly.pdbx_seq_one_letter_code
_entity_poly.pdbx_strand_id
1 'polypeptide(L)'
;MSILLTIETGPDSESAAHDSTRTTYLIRIGQSLVVGRDWHAADIVIEADTALSRAHFRVAVSADGGLLTDLGSSHGTLINGQRATETELNDGDQVAAGETRFSVEHIDDSVVQRVAPDDANQLEADPARTDQPPQSTVTLRILQTISAPAGQLQYRWLFVTLLAEESVILGRVAERSDICIPDDSGMSGRHLEVSQSKGQCRAVDLNSSNGSFLNGQRFSNELLHNGDEILCGSTYVLVQIRSDESENKPTAQQTIGNLAGSRGLRQQARLQSRGYQIVNATPFSFAPLVGRIGFPGHSLTMIVKATFQLVHDGVMELAEEQALPTGDVPFPGEDDPAVPQRYESDFAFYKPKADVLLAGHCHAPDGQQVQKLNVALQVGDLQQQLIAYGERFWQLKKREWKMTDPVPFSKLELRYKHAFGGEGFDENPHGVGCYDKNLKRADSPLPLPQLLAPSDVPTTPADQLEVVGFGPKGKWHGRRREQLGTYDKKWEETRWPWYPDDFQWDHFNAATTALQIDPYLQGDEEVVLTNLNPDHSELRCRLPGIRIRCFINRAGEAFREVPTKLDTMWIDVDTGQCVLVWRGNAQVVSEECEDVRQLFMLQERLDEPPLSLNDCHAKLVNELAARKLKFVPPLESPPQKSGEDLAQSSRESKAPDGAAPVQELANEVDQQFQQLRAEIRNAQIAAGVDPNQFDKQVEAETVRLAKEWNLDGGTIPPGFEYKAAMEFWNLQKSIHDAQVAAGVEANPLPPPPTPKPEVVPEVEETGWTRDKVEAHHASGGSLEGQMLAGLDLSGLDLTGANLRAAILRKAKLVGTTLHDANLGLANLAAADLTDADLTRANLKHADFSGAVLHKARLDNTDATGTIMAGVWLTSASMQNANAVRACFADADLTGAILNHSKFDNADFTSARLTRSSLISCSLVSARLQSVSARDAKFDHSDMTKIRASESDCVMATFHQASAPDSIWEMANLTACDFTWAKLQRANFTKAALKDARLTAADLAGARLTKSVMRRALLADANLFEANLQQVDLRYANLSRASFYGAEVSDALWEHSVQDAVNWKMTKRAQEQTS
;
A
#
# COMPACT_ATOMS: atom_id res chain seq x y z
N MET A 1 -9.71 32.76 12.21
CA MET A 1 -8.36 33.33 12.16
C MET A 1 -7.38 32.24 12.59
N SER A 2 -6.59 31.73 11.66
CA SER A 2 -5.51 30.76 11.93
C SER A 2 -4.16 31.43 11.68
N ILE A 3 -3.08 30.94 12.29
CA ILE A 3 -1.71 31.47 12.12
C ILE A 3 -0.82 30.45 11.43
N LEU A 4 -0.05 30.88 10.43
CA LEU A 4 1.15 30.18 9.98
C LEU A 4 2.37 30.67 10.76
N LEU A 5 3.14 29.73 11.30
CA LEU A 5 4.45 29.98 11.92
C LEU A 5 5.53 29.29 11.08
N THR A 6 6.38 30.06 10.41
CA THR A 6 7.39 29.57 9.44
C THR A 6 8.80 29.68 9.98
N ILE A 7 9.49 28.56 10.22
CA ILE A 7 10.91 28.51 10.55
C ILE A 7 11.74 29.04 9.37
N GLU A 8 12.60 30.02 9.65
CA GLU A 8 13.58 30.56 8.70
C GLU A 8 14.99 30.03 9.02
N THR A 9 15.49 29.09 8.24
CA THR A 9 16.87 28.58 8.39
C THR A 9 17.85 29.30 7.46
N GLY A 10 18.85 29.97 8.02
CA GLY A 10 19.99 30.50 7.27
C GLY A 10 20.93 31.34 8.14
N PRO A 11 22.26 31.14 8.07
CA PRO A 11 23.22 31.95 8.82
C PRO A 11 23.49 33.30 8.13
N ASP A 12 23.64 34.35 8.92
CA ASP A 12 24.17 35.65 8.50
C ASP A 12 25.65 35.53 8.05
N SER A 13 25.91 35.06 6.82
CA SER A 13 27.24 35.09 6.20
C SER A 13 27.20 35.12 4.66
N GLU A 14 27.96 36.02 4.03
CA GLU A 14 27.96 36.27 2.57
C GLU A 14 28.66 35.20 1.70
N SER A 15 28.69 33.92 2.09
CA SER A 15 29.33 32.89 1.26
C SER A 15 28.70 31.49 1.33
N ALA A 16 28.59 30.88 0.14
CA ALA A 16 28.06 29.54 -0.19
C ALA A 16 26.53 29.47 -0.40
N ALA A 17 26.14 29.28 -1.67
CA ALA A 17 24.77 28.95 -2.05
C ALA A 17 24.49 27.46 -1.78
N HIS A 18 23.78 27.16 -0.69
CA HIS A 18 23.09 25.90 -0.44
C HIS A 18 21.65 26.17 0.01
N ASP A 19 20.78 25.19 -0.24
CA ASP A 19 19.32 25.30 -0.22
C ASP A 19 18.77 25.58 1.19
N SER A 20 18.04 26.70 1.36
CA SER A 20 17.49 27.12 2.66
C SER A 20 16.08 26.54 2.87
N THR A 21 15.97 25.50 3.69
CA THR A 21 14.70 24.80 3.97
C THR A 21 13.82 25.58 4.95
N ARG A 22 12.77 26.25 4.44
CA ARG A 22 11.71 26.84 5.28
C ARG A 22 10.66 25.78 5.65
N THR A 23 10.23 25.75 6.91
CA THR A 23 9.24 24.79 7.44
C THR A 23 8.12 25.53 8.13
N THR A 24 6.85 25.27 7.78
CA THR A 24 5.70 26.08 8.22
C THR A 24 4.64 25.25 8.94
N TYR A 25 4.09 25.80 10.03
CA TYR A 25 3.08 25.18 10.89
C TYR A 25 1.81 26.03 10.96
N LEU A 26 0.64 25.44 10.70
CA LEU A 26 -0.67 26.09 10.84
C LEU A 26 -1.24 25.85 12.25
N ILE A 27 -1.70 26.91 12.92
CA ILE A 27 -2.28 26.90 14.26
C ILE A 27 -3.66 27.57 14.20
N ARG A 28 -4.74 26.82 14.43
CA ARG A 28 -6.12 27.31 14.28
C ARG A 28 -6.72 27.83 15.60
N ILE A 29 -7.85 28.57 15.51
CA ILE A 29 -8.65 28.95 16.68
C ILE A 29 -8.92 27.73 17.58
N GLY A 30 -8.54 27.84 18.86
CA GLY A 30 -8.68 26.81 19.88
C GLY A 30 -7.48 25.86 20.00
N GLN A 31 -6.46 25.97 19.15
CA GLN A 31 -5.23 25.18 19.22
C GLN A 31 -4.10 25.96 19.88
N SER A 32 -3.17 25.21 20.49
CA SER A 32 -1.88 25.75 20.91
C SER A 32 -0.76 24.76 20.63
N LEU A 33 0.36 25.24 20.08
CA LEU A 33 1.58 24.46 19.86
C LEU A 33 2.74 25.04 20.68
N VAL A 34 3.57 24.18 21.24
CA VAL A 34 4.80 24.50 21.95
C VAL A 34 6.00 24.28 21.03
N VAL A 35 6.87 25.27 20.92
CA VAL A 35 8.15 25.22 20.21
C VAL A 35 9.29 25.03 21.21
N GLY A 36 10.24 24.15 20.91
CA GLY A 36 11.40 23.88 21.75
C GLY A 36 12.38 22.89 21.12
N ARG A 37 13.31 22.36 21.92
CA ARG A 37 14.34 21.40 21.46
C ARG A 37 14.19 19.98 22.04
N ASP A 38 13.14 19.69 22.80
CA ASP A 38 12.92 18.38 23.41
C ASP A 38 11.54 17.84 23.01
N TRP A 39 11.53 16.67 22.36
CA TRP A 39 10.34 16.05 21.80
C TRP A 39 9.31 15.55 22.83
N HIS A 40 9.66 15.52 24.12
CA HIS A 40 8.69 15.26 25.20
C HIS A 40 7.99 16.53 25.70
N ALA A 41 8.51 17.71 25.37
CA ALA A 41 8.10 18.98 25.97
C ALA A 41 7.63 20.04 24.95
N ALA A 42 7.87 19.81 23.66
CA ALA A 42 7.46 20.69 22.57
C ALA A 42 6.80 19.90 21.43
N ASP A 43 5.74 20.48 20.87
CA ASP A 43 5.03 19.96 19.68
C ASP A 43 5.81 20.24 18.39
N ILE A 44 6.59 21.33 18.36
CA ILE A 44 7.53 21.71 17.29
C ILE A 44 8.94 21.62 17.84
N VAL A 45 9.71 20.63 17.35
CA VAL A 45 11.03 20.28 17.88
C VAL A 45 12.12 20.70 16.90
N ILE A 46 13.07 21.52 17.37
CA ILE A 46 14.22 22.00 16.59
C ILE A 46 15.50 21.59 17.33
N GLU A 47 15.91 20.33 17.15
CA GLU A 47 17.03 19.72 17.89
C GLU A 47 18.39 20.35 17.56
N ALA A 48 18.54 20.94 16.36
CA ALA A 48 19.79 21.51 15.88
C ALA A 48 20.18 22.83 16.58
N ASP A 49 19.19 23.58 17.09
CA ASP A 49 19.43 24.83 17.80
C ASP A 49 19.61 24.58 19.29
N THR A 50 20.88 24.46 19.70
CA THR A 50 21.23 24.20 21.10
C THR A 50 20.90 25.35 22.06
N ALA A 51 20.60 26.55 21.54
CA ALA A 51 20.16 27.70 22.33
C ALA A 51 18.65 27.70 22.60
N LEU A 52 17.86 26.84 21.96
CA LEU A 52 16.48 26.58 22.36
C LEU A 52 16.39 25.88 23.73
N SER A 53 15.21 25.97 24.34
CA SER A 53 14.89 25.34 25.63
C SER A 53 13.98 24.15 25.37
N ARG A 54 13.92 23.18 26.31
CA ARG A 54 13.18 21.91 26.13
C ARG A 54 11.77 22.16 25.61
N ALA A 55 11.03 23.00 26.34
CA ALA A 55 9.98 23.86 25.82
C ALA A 55 10.51 25.31 25.88
N HIS A 56 10.36 26.10 24.82
CA HIS A 56 10.87 27.47 24.76
C HIS A 56 9.73 28.50 24.72
N PHE A 57 8.77 28.37 23.80
CA PHE A 57 7.56 29.19 23.77
C PHE A 57 6.34 28.39 23.29
N ARG A 58 5.15 28.82 23.67
CA ARG A 58 3.87 28.35 23.13
C ARG A 58 3.29 29.41 22.21
N VAL A 59 2.62 29.01 21.14
CA VAL A 59 1.69 29.86 20.38
C VAL A 59 0.30 29.25 20.52
N ALA A 60 -0.65 30.01 21.06
CA ALA A 60 -2.05 29.63 21.22
C ALA A 60 -2.94 30.58 20.43
N VAL A 61 -3.82 30.06 19.57
CA VAL A 61 -4.70 30.90 18.74
C VAL A 61 -6.12 30.86 19.28
N SER A 62 -6.71 32.04 19.47
CA SER A 62 -8.05 32.25 20.03
C SER A 62 -8.96 32.95 19.01
N ALA A 63 -10.21 33.25 19.40
CA ALA A 63 -11.11 34.03 18.56
C ALA A 63 -10.65 35.49 18.39
N ASP A 64 -9.85 36.00 19.34
CA ASP A 64 -9.42 37.39 19.40
C ASP A 64 -8.05 37.62 18.72
N GLY A 65 -7.25 36.56 18.53
CA GLY A 65 -5.91 36.62 17.96
C GLY A 65 -5.02 35.45 18.38
N GLY A 66 -3.78 35.42 17.89
CA GLY A 66 -2.76 34.49 18.36
C GLY A 66 -1.90 35.07 19.47
N LEU A 67 -1.58 34.26 20.48
CA LEU A 67 -0.81 34.65 21.65
C LEU A 67 0.43 33.78 21.77
N LEU A 68 1.60 34.40 21.80
CA LEU A 68 2.86 33.73 22.11
C LEU A 68 3.18 33.89 23.60
N THR A 69 3.37 32.77 24.30
CA THR A 69 3.78 32.73 25.71
C THR A 69 5.16 32.06 25.83
N ASP A 70 6.18 32.78 26.30
CA ASP A 70 7.50 32.21 26.63
C ASP A 70 7.37 31.28 27.85
N LEU A 71 7.88 30.06 27.74
CA LEU A 71 7.69 29.02 28.75
C LEU A 71 8.83 28.96 29.79
N GLY A 72 9.43 30.12 30.09
CA GLY A 72 10.59 30.22 30.99
C GLY A 72 11.89 29.87 30.27
N SER A 73 12.04 30.33 29.03
CA SER A 73 13.18 29.96 28.20
C SER A 73 14.51 30.55 28.69
N SER A 74 15.58 29.80 28.45
CA SER A 74 16.93 30.07 28.96
C SER A 74 17.55 31.32 28.35
N HIS A 75 17.20 31.62 27.10
CA HIS A 75 17.71 32.79 26.35
C HIS A 75 16.64 33.87 26.14
N GLY A 76 15.35 33.53 26.24
CA GLY A 76 14.22 34.43 26.00
C GLY A 76 13.76 34.38 24.55
N THR A 77 12.45 34.33 24.38
CA THR A 77 11.83 34.58 23.07
C THR A 77 11.83 36.07 22.77
N LEU A 78 12.14 36.44 21.54
CA LEU A 78 12.07 37.80 21.01
C LEU A 78 10.96 37.85 19.94
N ILE A 79 10.20 38.94 19.85
CA ILE A 79 9.35 39.27 18.71
C ILE A 79 9.82 40.62 18.17
N ASN A 80 10.13 40.69 16.89
CA ASN A 80 10.69 41.87 16.21
C ASN A 80 11.90 42.49 16.94
N GLY A 81 12.70 41.64 17.62
CA GLY A 81 13.87 42.04 18.40
C GLY A 81 13.60 42.52 19.84
N GLN A 82 12.35 42.49 20.33
CA GLN A 82 12.00 42.80 21.72
C GLN A 82 11.60 41.54 22.49
N ARG A 83 11.96 41.45 23.78
CA ARG A 83 11.72 40.24 24.59
C ARG A 83 10.23 40.05 24.89
N ALA A 84 9.67 38.94 24.41
CA ALA A 84 8.30 38.54 24.62
C ALA A 84 8.19 37.59 25.83
N THR A 85 7.09 37.67 26.56
CA THR A 85 6.77 36.75 27.68
C THR A 85 5.35 36.22 27.57
N GLU A 86 4.40 37.10 27.32
CA GLU A 86 3.06 36.76 26.83
C GLU A 86 2.66 37.93 25.93
N THR A 87 2.55 37.68 24.62
CA THR A 87 2.52 38.74 23.60
C THR A 87 1.70 38.31 22.41
N GLU A 88 0.78 39.16 22.00
CA GLU A 88 -0.08 38.93 20.84
C GLU A 88 0.76 38.97 19.55
N LEU A 89 0.58 37.96 18.71
CA LEU A 89 1.23 37.82 17.42
C LEU A 89 0.40 38.53 16.36
N ASN A 90 1.08 39.31 15.52
CA ASN A 90 0.51 40.04 14.39
C ASN A 90 1.00 39.44 13.07
N ASP A 91 0.25 39.72 12.01
CA ASP A 91 0.65 39.37 10.64
C ASP A 91 1.98 40.04 10.27
N GLY A 92 2.96 39.22 9.86
CA GLY A 92 4.33 39.64 9.53
C GLY A 92 5.35 39.59 10.67
N ASP A 93 4.94 39.27 11.92
CA ASP A 93 5.85 39.27 13.07
C ASP A 93 7.02 38.28 12.94
N GLN A 94 8.20 38.71 13.38
CA GLN A 94 9.43 37.93 13.37
C GLN A 94 9.77 37.47 14.79
N VAL A 95 9.47 36.22 15.11
CA VAL A 95 9.87 35.58 16.37
C VAL A 95 11.33 35.12 16.24
N ALA A 96 12.14 35.30 17.28
CA ALA A 96 13.45 34.66 17.39
C ALA A 96 13.58 33.96 18.74
N ALA A 97 14.05 32.71 18.72
CA ALA A 97 14.18 31.86 19.88
C ALA A 97 15.41 30.96 19.69
N GLY A 98 16.42 31.12 20.54
CA GLY A 98 17.74 30.56 20.27
C GLY A 98 18.43 31.28 19.11
N GLU A 99 19.01 30.51 18.19
CA GLU A 99 19.54 30.99 16.90
C GLU A 99 18.46 30.99 15.80
N THR A 100 17.33 30.31 16.03
CA THR A 100 16.23 30.14 15.07
C THR A 100 15.33 31.38 15.00
N ARG A 101 14.95 31.77 13.77
CA ARG A 101 13.91 32.78 13.51
C ARG A 101 12.66 32.15 12.92
N PHE A 102 11.51 32.77 13.16
CA PHE A 102 10.21 32.36 12.66
C PHE A 102 9.44 33.57 12.14
N SER A 103 8.84 33.48 10.97
CA SER A 103 7.86 34.45 10.46
C SER A 103 6.43 34.01 10.77
N VAL A 104 5.58 34.97 11.13
CA VAL A 104 4.15 34.80 11.44
C VAL A 104 3.30 35.35 10.30
N GLU A 105 2.30 34.60 9.83
CA GLU A 105 1.28 35.09 8.89
C GLU A 105 -0.14 34.73 9.39
N HIS A 106 -1.10 35.63 9.20
CA HIS A 106 -2.51 35.44 9.62
C HIS A 106 -3.39 35.00 8.43
N ILE A 107 -4.28 34.03 8.68
CA ILE A 107 -5.22 33.48 7.70
C ILE A 107 -6.66 33.63 8.21
N ASP A 108 -7.57 34.10 7.35
CA ASP A 108 -9.00 34.13 7.64
C ASP A 108 -9.66 32.75 7.42
N ASP A 109 -10.46 32.31 8.41
CA ASP A 109 -11.14 31.01 8.38
C ASP A 109 -12.51 31.07 7.68
N SER A 110 -12.92 32.21 7.13
CA SER A 110 -14.18 32.36 6.37
C SER A 110 -14.30 31.42 5.16
N VAL A 111 -13.18 30.80 4.74
CA VAL A 111 -13.09 29.75 3.70
C VAL A 111 -13.53 28.35 4.22
N VAL A 112 -13.74 28.18 5.54
CA VAL A 112 -14.05 26.89 6.20
C VAL A 112 -15.39 26.95 6.93
N GLN A 113 -16.50 27.06 6.21
CA GLN A 113 -17.83 26.86 6.82
C GLN A 113 -18.20 25.39 7.00
N ARG A 114 -18.66 25.07 8.22
CA ARG A 114 -19.25 23.80 8.62
C ARG A 114 -20.63 23.61 7.98
N VAL A 115 -20.96 22.40 7.57
CA VAL A 115 -22.35 21.95 7.49
C VAL A 115 -22.71 21.34 8.85
N ALA A 116 -23.73 21.89 9.50
CA ALA A 116 -24.26 21.35 10.76
C ALA A 116 -25.37 20.30 10.46
N PRO A 117 -25.60 19.32 11.36
CA PRO A 117 -26.60 18.28 11.14
C PRO A 117 -27.98 18.69 11.69
N ASP A 118 -28.85 19.20 10.83
CA ASP A 118 -30.28 19.39 11.11
C ASP A 118 -31.12 18.74 10.00
N ASP A 119 -31.73 17.58 10.34
CA ASP A 119 -33.04 17.07 9.87
C ASP A 119 -33.18 15.54 10.13
N ALA A 120 -32.85 15.12 11.36
CA ALA A 120 -33.14 13.77 11.84
C ALA A 120 -34.57 13.70 12.42
N ASN A 121 -35.61 13.67 11.56
CA ASN A 121 -36.94 13.20 11.95
C ASN A 121 -37.88 12.89 10.76
N GLN A 122 -38.56 11.74 10.86
CA GLN A 122 -39.63 11.22 9.97
C GLN A 122 -39.20 10.60 8.63
N LEU A 123 -39.13 9.27 8.59
CA LEU A 123 -40.01 8.42 7.76
C LEU A 123 -39.92 6.95 8.19
N GLU A 124 -40.98 6.19 7.92
CA GLU A 124 -41.19 4.84 8.48
C GLU A 124 -40.46 3.73 7.68
N ALA A 125 -40.16 2.61 8.33
CA ALA A 125 -39.41 1.50 7.75
C ALA A 125 -40.26 0.61 6.81
N ASP A 126 -39.73 0.29 5.63
CA ASP A 126 -40.25 -0.73 4.71
C ASP A 126 -39.45 -2.05 4.83
N PRO A 127 -40.02 -3.15 5.34
CA PRO A 127 -39.29 -4.36 5.67
C PRO A 127 -39.23 -5.37 4.49
N ALA A 128 -38.67 -4.99 3.34
CA ALA A 128 -38.55 -5.91 2.19
C ALA A 128 -37.41 -5.59 1.18
N ARG A 129 -36.13 -5.79 1.54
CA ARG A 129 -35.07 -6.07 0.54
C ARG A 129 -33.87 -6.83 1.11
N THR A 130 -33.18 -7.55 0.22
CA THR A 130 -32.32 -8.72 0.53
C THR A 130 -30.82 -8.45 0.48
N ASP A 131 -30.10 -8.89 1.52
CA ASP A 131 -28.70 -9.37 1.55
C ASP A 131 -27.68 -8.82 0.54
N GLN A 132 -27.29 -7.54 0.66
CA GLN A 132 -25.91 -7.07 0.37
C GLN A 132 -25.53 -5.92 1.33
N PRO A 133 -24.29 -5.87 1.88
CA PRO A 133 -23.84 -4.75 2.71
C PRO A 133 -23.48 -3.51 1.85
N PRO A 134 -23.70 -2.28 2.36
CA PRO A 134 -23.44 -1.05 1.61
C PRO A 134 -21.94 -0.78 1.40
N GLN A 135 -21.59 -0.16 0.26
CA GLN A 135 -20.22 0.28 -0.05
C GLN A 135 -20.04 1.76 0.32
N SER A 136 -19.27 2.07 1.36
CA SER A 136 -18.92 3.45 1.71
C SER A 136 -17.62 3.89 1.00
N THR A 137 -17.61 5.06 0.37
CA THR A 137 -16.44 5.59 -0.35
C THR A 137 -15.69 6.64 0.48
N VAL A 138 -14.38 6.79 0.23
CA VAL A 138 -13.54 7.77 0.96
C VAL A 138 -12.78 8.66 0.00
N THR A 139 -12.93 9.97 0.16
CA THR A 139 -12.22 11.00 -0.59
C THR A 139 -11.18 11.69 0.29
N LEU A 140 -9.92 11.70 -0.14
CA LEU A 140 -8.84 12.48 0.46
C LEU A 140 -8.69 13.79 -0.31
N ARG A 141 -8.58 14.89 0.42
CA ARG A 141 -8.34 16.26 -0.07
C ARG A 141 -6.97 16.69 0.39
N ILE A 142 -5.97 16.54 -0.46
CA ILE A 142 -4.56 16.82 -0.16
C ILE A 142 -4.24 18.26 -0.54
N LEU A 143 -3.90 19.10 0.44
CA LEU A 143 -3.39 20.46 0.25
C LEU A 143 -1.87 20.40 0.07
N GLN A 144 -1.43 20.48 -1.18
CA GLN A 144 -0.02 20.48 -1.56
C GLN A 144 0.52 21.90 -1.70
N THR A 145 1.65 22.16 -1.05
CA THR A 145 2.49 23.35 -1.24
C THR A 145 3.22 23.28 -2.59
N ILE A 146 3.25 24.39 -3.33
CA ILE A 146 3.95 24.57 -4.60
C ILE A 146 4.89 25.77 -4.45
N SER A 147 6.17 25.58 -4.79
CA SER A 147 7.12 26.69 -4.88
C SER A 147 6.80 27.56 -6.10
N ALA A 148 6.59 28.86 -5.87
CA ALA A 148 6.45 29.85 -6.94
C ALA A 148 7.72 30.71 -7.06
N PRO A 149 8.05 31.23 -8.26
CA PRO A 149 9.12 32.21 -8.41
C PRO A 149 8.84 33.44 -7.53
N ALA A 150 9.87 33.94 -6.83
CA ALA A 150 9.83 35.06 -5.89
C ALA A 150 9.27 34.78 -4.47
N GLY A 151 9.21 33.52 -4.02
CA GLY A 151 9.14 33.19 -2.60
C GLY A 151 7.77 33.32 -1.92
N GLN A 152 6.70 33.54 -2.69
CA GLN A 152 5.34 33.31 -2.22
C GLN A 152 4.99 31.82 -2.31
N LEU A 153 4.42 31.26 -1.26
CA LEU A 153 3.87 29.91 -1.26
C LEU A 153 2.53 29.90 -2.02
N GLN A 154 2.37 28.99 -2.99
CA GLN A 154 1.07 28.71 -3.60
C GLN A 154 0.60 27.32 -3.20
N TYR A 155 -0.69 27.16 -2.91
CA TYR A 155 -1.26 25.87 -2.50
C TYR A 155 -2.22 25.33 -3.56
N ARG A 156 -2.26 24.00 -3.77
CA ARG A 156 -3.27 23.32 -4.59
C ARG A 156 -3.94 22.18 -3.84
N TRP A 157 -5.23 22.01 -4.08
CA TRP A 157 -5.97 20.83 -3.64
C TRP A 157 -5.88 19.72 -4.70
N LEU A 158 -5.41 18.54 -4.29
CA LEU A 158 -5.55 17.27 -5.00
C LEU A 158 -6.69 16.47 -4.34
N PHE A 159 -7.39 15.67 -5.14
CA PHE A 159 -8.52 14.84 -4.69
C PHE A 159 -8.25 13.39 -5.09
N VAL A 160 -8.45 12.46 -4.15
CA VAL A 160 -8.15 11.03 -4.34
C VAL A 160 -9.30 10.25 -3.72
N THR A 161 -9.97 9.39 -4.49
CA THR A 161 -11.06 8.56 -3.96
C THR A 161 -10.58 7.13 -3.83
N LEU A 162 -10.88 6.48 -2.71
CA LEU A 162 -10.58 5.08 -2.40
C LEU A 162 -11.90 4.30 -2.33
N LEU A 163 -11.99 3.24 -3.14
CA LEU A 163 -13.06 2.25 -3.15
C LEU A 163 -12.73 1.05 -2.24
N ALA A 164 -13.64 0.08 -2.20
CA ALA A 164 -13.49 -1.14 -1.40
C ALA A 164 -12.19 -1.91 -1.71
N GLU A 165 -11.37 -2.11 -0.68
CA GLU A 165 -10.08 -2.82 -0.71
C GLU A 165 -8.93 -2.10 -1.45
N GLU A 166 -9.01 -0.78 -1.66
CA GLU A 166 -7.94 0.03 -2.27
C GLU A 166 -6.94 0.63 -1.27
N SER A 167 -5.75 1.01 -1.75
CA SER A 167 -4.76 1.79 -1.01
C SER A 167 -3.94 2.72 -1.92
N VAL A 168 -3.50 3.86 -1.38
CA VAL A 168 -2.69 4.86 -2.08
C VAL A 168 -1.55 5.38 -1.20
N ILE A 169 -0.34 5.46 -1.74
CA ILE A 169 0.86 5.87 -1.00
C ILE A 169 1.30 7.29 -1.36
N LEU A 170 1.28 8.22 -0.42
CA LEU A 170 1.94 9.52 -0.48
C LEU A 170 3.44 9.40 -0.14
N GLY A 171 4.30 10.19 -0.79
CA GLY A 171 5.73 10.25 -0.52
C GLY A 171 6.46 11.30 -1.37
N ARG A 172 7.78 11.42 -1.22
CA ARG A 172 8.63 12.37 -1.97
C ARG A 172 9.31 11.77 -3.20
N VAL A 173 9.26 10.44 -3.36
CA VAL A 173 10.00 9.73 -4.42
C VAL A 173 9.01 8.95 -5.29
N ALA A 174 8.93 9.35 -6.56
CA ALA A 174 8.01 8.83 -7.57
C ALA A 174 8.12 7.32 -7.78
N GLU A 175 9.33 6.77 -7.64
CA GLU A 175 9.60 5.32 -7.78
C GLU A 175 9.11 4.49 -6.59
N ARG A 176 8.58 5.13 -5.52
CA ARG A 176 8.19 4.47 -4.28
C ARG A 176 6.80 4.88 -3.76
N SER A 177 6.18 5.93 -4.29
CA SER A 177 4.88 6.46 -3.86
C SER A 177 3.93 6.71 -5.03
N ASP A 178 2.64 6.40 -4.84
CA ASP A 178 1.57 6.59 -5.83
C ASP A 178 1.17 8.07 -5.99
N ILE A 179 1.34 8.87 -4.93
CA ILE A 179 1.20 10.33 -4.94
C ILE A 179 2.53 10.90 -4.49
N CYS A 180 3.34 11.37 -5.44
CA CYS A 180 4.64 11.93 -5.13
C CYS A 180 4.61 13.47 -5.09
N ILE A 181 5.10 14.01 -3.97
CA ILE A 181 5.19 15.43 -3.62
C ILE A 181 6.68 15.75 -3.48
N PRO A 182 7.38 16.06 -4.59
CA PRO A 182 8.84 16.16 -4.60
C PRO A 182 9.37 17.39 -3.83
N ASP A 183 8.58 18.46 -3.80
CA ASP A 183 8.95 19.78 -3.25
C ASP A 183 8.81 19.86 -1.72
N ASP A 184 8.14 18.89 -1.09
CA ASP A 184 7.99 18.81 0.37
C ASP A 184 9.23 18.13 0.97
N SER A 185 10.27 18.89 1.30
CA SER A 185 11.50 18.37 1.91
C SER A 185 11.26 17.61 3.23
N GLY A 186 10.16 17.90 3.91
CA GLY A 186 9.66 17.17 5.08
C GLY A 186 9.09 15.79 4.75
N MET A 187 8.85 15.46 3.48
CA MET A 187 8.28 14.19 3.06
C MET A 187 9.35 13.13 2.76
N SER A 188 9.10 11.88 3.15
CA SER A 188 10.00 10.74 2.94
C SER A 188 9.64 10.03 1.63
N GLY A 189 10.59 9.30 1.02
CA GLY A 189 10.37 8.68 -0.30
C GLY A 189 9.14 7.78 -0.40
N ARG A 190 8.81 7.08 0.70
CA ARG A 190 7.45 6.65 1.08
C ARG A 190 7.15 7.32 2.40
N HIS A 191 6.00 7.97 2.53
CA HIS A 191 5.63 8.66 3.77
C HIS A 191 4.34 8.09 4.37
N LEU A 192 3.25 8.05 3.62
CA LEU A 192 1.92 7.71 4.15
C LEU A 192 1.13 6.82 3.20
N GLU A 193 0.57 5.70 3.64
CA GLU A 193 -0.38 4.87 2.89
C GLU A 193 -1.79 5.07 3.43
N VAL A 194 -2.74 5.50 2.60
CA VAL A 194 -4.16 5.57 2.98
C VAL A 194 -4.90 4.46 2.27
N SER A 195 -5.70 3.68 3.01
CA SER A 195 -6.39 2.48 2.51
C SER A 195 -7.83 2.43 2.96
N GLN A 196 -8.69 1.78 2.17
CA GLN A 196 -10.09 1.54 2.44
C GLN A 196 -10.32 0.03 2.35
N SER A 197 -10.88 -0.61 3.39
CA SER A 197 -11.24 -2.02 3.40
C SER A 197 -12.52 -2.23 4.19
N LYS A 198 -13.49 -2.98 3.64
CA LYS A 198 -14.78 -3.32 4.27
C LYS A 198 -15.54 -2.12 4.86
N GLY A 199 -15.46 -0.97 4.20
CA GLY A 199 -16.09 0.29 4.63
C GLY A 199 -15.37 1.04 5.77
N GLN A 200 -14.17 0.59 6.14
CA GLN A 200 -13.28 1.31 7.05
C GLN A 200 -12.13 1.93 6.28
N CYS A 201 -11.83 3.21 6.50
CA CYS A 201 -10.61 3.83 6.00
C CYS A 201 -9.52 3.91 7.08
N ARG A 202 -8.27 3.91 6.63
CA ARG A 202 -7.09 4.01 7.49
C ARG A 202 -5.99 4.80 6.83
N ALA A 203 -5.18 5.50 7.62
CA ALA A 203 -3.88 6.01 7.18
C ALA A 203 -2.76 5.29 7.95
N VAL A 204 -1.65 5.01 7.28
CA VAL A 204 -0.47 4.28 7.78
C VAL A 204 0.77 5.10 7.50
N ASP A 205 1.53 5.48 8.52
CA ASP A 205 2.87 6.02 8.30
C ASP A 205 3.80 4.88 7.83
N LEU A 206 4.52 5.12 6.74
CA LEU A 206 5.38 4.15 6.08
C LEU A 206 6.81 4.16 6.59
N ASN A 207 6.99 4.45 7.87
CA ASN A 207 8.26 4.73 8.52
C ASN A 207 8.92 5.98 7.91
N SER A 208 8.16 7.07 7.88
CA SER A 208 8.64 8.37 7.43
C SER A 208 9.62 8.97 8.45
N SER A 209 10.63 9.66 7.93
CA SER A 209 11.68 10.31 8.71
C SER A 209 11.16 11.41 9.64
N ASN A 210 10.02 12.02 9.32
CA ASN A 210 9.46 13.15 10.08
C ASN A 210 8.10 12.84 10.75
N GLY A 211 7.50 11.68 10.48
CA GLY A 211 6.21 11.27 11.01
C GLY A 211 5.00 11.88 10.28
N SER A 212 3.90 11.14 10.33
CA SER A 212 2.55 11.60 9.99
C SER A 212 1.76 11.92 11.25
N PHE A 213 0.89 12.93 11.20
CA PHE A 213 0.09 13.42 12.33
C PHE A 213 -1.39 13.50 11.94
N LEU A 214 -2.28 12.91 12.72
CA LEU A 214 -3.73 12.88 12.51
C LEU A 214 -4.36 13.79 13.56
N ASN A 215 -5.10 14.81 13.13
CA ASN A 215 -5.68 15.87 13.97
C ASN A 215 -4.65 16.50 14.94
N GLY A 216 -3.40 16.61 14.51
CA GLY A 216 -2.27 17.12 15.29
C GLY A 216 -1.51 16.09 16.13
N GLN A 217 -1.97 14.85 16.25
CA GLN A 217 -1.28 13.79 17.01
C GLN A 217 -0.52 12.83 16.09
N ARG A 218 0.76 12.57 16.39
CA ARG A 218 1.59 11.66 15.57
C ARG A 218 0.99 10.25 15.57
N PHE A 219 0.82 9.66 14.40
CA PHE A 219 0.28 8.31 14.24
C PHE A 219 1.19 7.42 13.39
N SER A 220 1.02 6.11 13.55
CA SER A 220 1.65 5.11 12.70
C SER A 220 0.66 4.26 11.89
N ASN A 221 -0.56 4.04 12.36
CA ASN A 221 -1.60 3.33 11.61
C ASN A 221 -3.03 3.52 12.17
N GLU A 222 -3.69 4.62 11.83
CA GLU A 222 -4.98 5.00 12.41
C GLU A 222 -6.21 4.70 11.55
N LEU A 223 -7.38 4.60 12.18
CA LEU A 223 -8.67 4.62 11.50
C LEU A 223 -9.04 6.07 11.18
N LEU A 224 -9.47 6.34 9.95
CA LEU A 224 -9.92 7.68 9.57
C LEU A 224 -11.43 7.80 9.68
N HIS A 225 -11.87 8.99 10.05
CA HIS A 225 -13.25 9.44 10.14
C HIS A 225 -13.50 10.56 9.13
N ASN A 226 -14.78 10.86 8.88
CA ASN A 226 -15.16 12.00 8.04
C ASN A 226 -14.76 13.31 8.74
N GLY A 227 -13.89 14.11 8.11
CA GLY A 227 -13.40 15.38 8.64
C GLY A 227 -12.00 15.34 9.27
N ASP A 228 -11.35 14.18 9.34
CA ASP A 228 -10.00 14.05 9.90
C ASP A 228 -8.94 14.77 9.05
N GLU A 229 -7.96 15.41 9.69
CA GLU A 229 -6.84 16.11 9.03
C GLU A 229 -5.51 15.39 9.28
N ILE A 230 -4.82 14.99 8.23
CA ILE A 230 -3.48 14.38 8.30
C ILE A 230 -2.43 15.38 7.82
N LEU A 231 -1.39 15.63 8.62
CA LEU A 231 -0.16 16.30 8.21
C LEU A 231 0.92 15.23 7.98
N CYS A 232 1.50 15.20 6.79
CA CYS A 232 2.62 14.33 6.43
C CYS A 232 3.71 15.18 5.76
N GLY A 233 4.87 15.33 6.42
CA GLY A 233 5.86 16.34 6.02
C GLY A 233 5.33 17.75 6.27
N SER A 234 5.30 18.59 5.24
CA SER A 234 4.61 19.89 5.22
C SER A 234 3.27 19.87 4.46
N THR A 235 2.82 18.69 4.02
CA THR A 235 1.58 18.49 3.27
C THR A 235 0.40 18.15 4.19
N TYR A 236 -0.71 18.88 4.06
CA TYR A 236 -1.98 18.59 4.74
C TYR A 236 -2.91 17.71 3.89
N VAL A 237 -3.71 16.85 4.51
CA VAL A 237 -4.65 15.93 3.86
C VAL A 237 -5.94 15.82 4.68
N LEU A 238 -7.01 16.47 4.23
CA LEU A 238 -8.34 16.38 4.85
C LEU A 238 -9.09 15.15 4.30
N VAL A 239 -9.60 14.31 5.18
CA VAL A 239 -10.35 13.09 4.86
C VAL A 239 -11.84 13.38 4.83
N GLN A 240 -12.54 12.85 3.82
CA GLN A 240 -14.00 12.88 3.73
C GLN A 240 -14.53 11.47 3.47
N ILE A 241 -15.41 10.97 4.34
CA ILE A 241 -15.98 9.62 4.26
C ILE A 241 -17.48 9.75 4.01
N ARG A 242 -18.01 9.00 3.03
CA ARG A 242 -19.45 8.98 2.70
C ARG A 242 -20.01 7.57 2.84
N SER A 243 -21.07 7.44 3.63
CA SER A 243 -21.91 6.25 3.76
C SER A 243 -23.16 6.40 2.90
N ASP A 244 -23.47 5.43 2.05
CA ASP A 244 -24.52 5.50 1.02
C ASP A 244 -25.97 5.33 1.55
N GLU A 245 -26.23 5.77 2.78
CA GLU A 245 -27.59 5.80 3.36
C GLU A 245 -28.16 7.23 3.36
N SER A 246 -28.97 7.50 2.34
CA SER A 246 -29.79 8.71 2.10
C SER A 246 -29.09 10.03 1.73
N GLU A 247 -29.67 10.69 0.72
CA GLU A 247 -29.51 12.12 0.34
C GLU A 247 -28.11 12.70 0.00
N ASN A 248 -27.51 12.27 -1.11
CA ASN A 248 -27.35 13.11 -2.32
C ASN A 248 -26.56 12.38 -3.41
N LYS A 249 -27.02 12.44 -4.67
CA LYS A 249 -26.33 11.81 -5.81
C LYS A 249 -24.87 12.30 -5.92
N PRO A 250 -23.86 11.43 -5.86
CA PRO A 250 -22.48 11.82 -6.14
C PRO A 250 -22.34 12.24 -7.61
N THR A 251 -21.75 13.41 -7.86
CA THR A 251 -21.39 13.84 -9.22
C THR A 251 -20.34 12.92 -9.82
N ALA A 252 -20.50 12.56 -11.11
CA ALA A 252 -19.83 11.49 -11.84
C ALA A 252 -18.30 11.66 -12.09
N GLN A 253 -17.51 11.90 -11.04
CA GLN A 253 -16.04 12.02 -11.10
C GLN A 253 -15.29 11.11 -10.10
N GLN A 254 -15.98 10.23 -9.36
CA GLN A 254 -15.40 9.56 -8.18
C GLN A 254 -15.51 8.02 -8.12
N THR A 255 -16.17 7.36 -9.08
CA THR A 255 -16.23 5.88 -9.14
C THR A 255 -15.21 5.38 -10.17
N ILE A 256 -14.07 4.87 -9.71
CA ILE A 256 -12.97 4.41 -10.57
C ILE A 256 -12.44 3.06 -10.06
N GLY A 257 -12.54 2.01 -10.90
CA GLY A 257 -11.44 1.03 -11.01
C GLY A 257 -11.59 -0.38 -10.45
N ASN A 258 -12.55 -1.17 -10.92
CA ASN A 258 -12.47 -2.63 -10.77
C ASN A 258 -11.62 -3.29 -11.88
N LEU A 259 -10.57 -4.02 -11.45
CA LEU A 259 -9.73 -4.99 -12.19
C LEU A 259 -8.88 -4.49 -13.39
N ALA A 260 -7.64 -4.99 -13.44
CA ALA A 260 -6.69 -4.93 -14.56
C ALA A 260 -6.11 -3.56 -15.03
N GLY A 261 -5.99 -2.52 -14.19
CA GLY A 261 -5.52 -1.17 -14.64
C GLY A 261 -4.05 -0.75 -14.41
N SER A 262 -3.17 -1.61 -13.87
CA SER A 262 -2.02 -1.10 -13.06
C SER A 262 -0.77 -0.54 -13.79
N ARG A 263 -0.70 -0.53 -15.13
CA ARG A 263 0.49 -0.02 -15.86
C ARG A 263 0.39 1.47 -16.20
N GLY A 264 -0.74 1.90 -16.78
CA GLY A 264 -0.98 3.29 -17.16
C GLY A 264 -1.09 4.24 -15.98
N LEU A 265 -1.83 3.85 -14.93
CA LEU A 265 -2.01 4.69 -13.73
C LEU A 265 -0.69 4.92 -12.98
N ARG A 266 0.14 3.87 -12.81
CA ARG A 266 1.49 4.00 -12.24
C ARG A 266 2.38 4.90 -13.08
N GLN A 267 2.27 4.83 -14.41
CA GLN A 267 3.02 5.72 -15.31
C GLN A 267 2.49 7.16 -15.26
N GLN A 268 1.17 7.36 -15.12
CA GLN A 268 0.56 8.68 -14.94
C GLN A 268 1.01 9.35 -13.65
N ALA A 269 0.98 8.63 -12.53
CA ALA A 269 1.51 9.09 -11.25
C ALA A 269 3.00 9.46 -11.34
N ARG A 270 3.82 8.57 -11.91
CA ARG A 270 5.26 8.80 -12.13
C ARG A 270 5.53 10.01 -13.04
N LEU A 271 4.66 10.32 -13.99
CA LEU A 271 4.77 11.53 -14.83
C LEU A 271 4.32 12.78 -14.07
N GLN A 272 3.14 12.78 -13.43
CA GLN A 272 2.63 13.95 -12.69
C GLN A 272 3.56 14.38 -11.55
N SER A 273 4.18 13.41 -10.86
CA SER A 273 5.17 13.64 -9.80
C SER A 273 6.45 14.34 -10.24
N ARG A 274 6.73 14.39 -11.55
CA ARG A 274 7.91 15.05 -12.14
C ARG A 274 7.60 16.44 -12.70
N GLY A 275 6.42 16.98 -12.36
CA GLY A 275 6.01 18.34 -12.69
C GLY A 275 5.20 18.49 -13.98
N TYR A 276 4.90 17.39 -14.70
CA TYR A 276 4.05 17.46 -15.90
C TYR A 276 2.58 17.61 -15.53
N GLN A 277 1.89 18.58 -16.15
CA GLN A 277 0.47 18.85 -15.89
C GLN A 277 -0.42 18.12 -16.90
N ILE A 278 -1.27 17.23 -16.42
CA ILE A 278 -2.31 16.60 -17.25
C ILE A 278 -3.61 17.39 -17.08
N VAL A 279 -4.08 17.98 -18.18
CA VAL A 279 -5.30 18.76 -18.26
C VAL A 279 -6.30 17.97 -19.09
N ASN A 280 -7.05 17.10 -18.43
CA ASN A 280 -8.19 16.43 -19.05
C ASN A 280 -9.41 17.35 -18.97
N ALA A 281 -9.88 17.84 -20.12
CA ALA A 281 -11.12 18.59 -20.29
C ALA A 281 -12.19 17.73 -20.99
N THR A 282 -12.11 16.41 -20.80
CA THR A 282 -13.12 15.41 -21.22
C THR A 282 -13.65 14.70 -19.97
N PRO A 283 -14.86 14.10 -20.01
CA PRO A 283 -15.35 13.23 -18.95
C PRO A 283 -14.76 11.81 -19.01
N PHE A 284 -13.82 11.56 -19.91
CA PHE A 284 -13.32 10.22 -20.23
C PHE A 284 -12.03 9.89 -19.48
N SER A 285 -11.77 8.59 -19.31
CA SER A 285 -10.56 8.10 -18.66
C SER A 285 -9.33 8.30 -19.56
N PHE A 286 -8.18 8.60 -18.96
CA PHE A 286 -6.92 8.82 -19.66
C PHE A 286 -5.81 7.96 -19.08
N ALA A 287 -4.90 7.47 -19.93
CA ALA A 287 -3.63 6.91 -19.52
C ALA A 287 -2.48 7.27 -20.49
N PRO A 288 -1.30 7.65 -19.99
CA PRO A 288 -0.08 7.71 -20.78
C PRO A 288 0.60 6.34 -20.86
N LEU A 289 1.23 6.05 -22.01
CA LEU A 289 2.07 4.88 -22.22
C LEU A 289 3.37 5.31 -22.90
N VAL A 290 4.49 5.27 -22.19
CA VAL A 290 5.82 5.57 -22.76
C VAL A 290 6.39 4.31 -23.41
N GLY A 291 6.82 4.47 -24.66
CA GLY A 291 7.36 3.41 -25.51
C GLY A 291 8.52 3.88 -26.37
N ARG A 292 8.88 3.03 -27.34
CA ARG A 292 10.06 3.15 -28.19
C ARG A 292 9.68 3.09 -29.68
N ILE A 293 8.68 3.89 -30.08
CA ILE A 293 8.22 3.99 -31.46
C ILE A 293 9.12 4.98 -32.21
N GLY A 294 9.70 4.56 -33.33
CA GLY A 294 10.71 5.32 -34.05
C GLY A 294 12.11 5.07 -33.47
N PHE A 295 13.06 4.68 -34.33
CA PHE A 295 14.44 4.40 -33.93
C PHE A 295 15.40 5.43 -34.54
N PRO A 296 16.38 5.97 -33.77
CA PRO A 296 16.49 5.94 -32.32
C PRO A 296 15.64 7.06 -31.69
N GLY A 297 14.60 6.70 -30.94
CA GLY A 297 13.69 7.66 -30.32
C GLY A 297 12.84 7.06 -29.21
N HIS A 298 12.27 7.95 -28.39
CA HIS A 298 11.28 7.63 -27.37
C HIS A 298 9.94 8.26 -27.75
N SER A 299 8.85 7.61 -27.38
CA SER A 299 7.51 8.07 -27.74
C SER A 299 6.54 7.97 -26.58
N LEU A 300 5.65 8.95 -26.47
CA LEU A 300 4.54 8.96 -25.53
C LEU A 300 3.25 8.70 -26.30
N THR A 301 2.59 7.58 -26.01
CA THR A 301 1.24 7.29 -26.48
C THR A 301 0.22 7.79 -25.45
N MET A 302 -0.70 8.62 -25.90
CA MET A 302 -1.82 9.19 -25.14
C MET A 302 -3.06 8.36 -25.43
N ILE A 303 -3.60 7.68 -24.42
CA ILE A 303 -4.77 6.80 -24.54
C ILE A 303 -5.95 7.47 -23.82
N VAL A 304 -7.05 7.70 -24.51
CA VAL A 304 -8.33 8.18 -23.94
C VAL A 304 -9.38 7.11 -24.16
N LYS A 305 -10.07 6.68 -23.10
CA LYS A 305 -11.08 5.61 -23.11
C LYS A 305 -12.41 6.14 -22.58
N ALA A 306 -13.46 5.94 -23.36
CA ALA A 306 -14.83 6.32 -23.02
C ALA A 306 -15.75 5.09 -23.05
N THR A 307 -16.78 5.09 -22.21
CA THR A 307 -17.79 4.03 -22.10
C THR A 307 -19.17 4.59 -22.36
N PHE A 308 -19.97 3.90 -23.16
CA PHE A 308 -21.31 4.30 -23.58
C PHE A 308 -22.28 3.13 -23.40
N GLN A 309 -23.56 3.43 -23.21
CA GLN A 309 -24.63 2.44 -23.21
C GLN A 309 -25.22 2.31 -24.62
N LEU A 310 -25.51 1.08 -25.04
CA LEU A 310 -26.26 0.83 -26.28
C LEU A 310 -27.71 1.30 -26.12
N VAL A 311 -28.20 2.12 -27.05
CA VAL A 311 -29.58 2.64 -27.08
C VAL A 311 -30.22 2.28 -28.41
N HIS A 312 -31.23 1.41 -28.39
CA HIS A 312 -31.92 0.99 -29.62
C HIS A 312 -32.65 2.16 -30.28
N ASP A 313 -32.45 2.29 -31.60
CA ASP A 313 -32.96 3.36 -32.47
C ASP A 313 -32.51 4.77 -32.03
N GLY A 314 -31.40 4.85 -31.30
CA GLY A 314 -30.80 6.08 -30.79
C GLY A 314 -29.31 6.22 -31.05
N VAL A 315 -28.76 7.32 -30.56
CA VAL A 315 -27.32 7.52 -30.41
C VAL A 315 -26.90 6.92 -29.06
N MET A 316 -25.76 6.25 -29.00
CA MET A 316 -25.24 5.70 -27.75
C MET A 316 -25.04 6.81 -26.70
N GLU A 317 -25.60 6.60 -25.51
CA GLU A 317 -25.54 7.56 -24.41
C GLU A 317 -24.29 7.35 -23.56
N LEU A 318 -23.78 8.42 -22.94
CA LEU A 318 -22.63 8.31 -22.04
C LEU A 318 -22.98 7.43 -20.84
N ALA A 319 -22.22 6.36 -20.62
CA ALA A 319 -22.45 5.50 -19.45
C ALA A 319 -22.17 6.28 -18.16
N GLU A 320 -23.02 6.10 -17.13
CA GLU A 320 -22.84 6.78 -15.83
C GLU A 320 -21.48 6.46 -15.20
N GLU A 321 -20.98 5.24 -15.41
CA GLU A 321 -19.62 4.81 -15.05
C GLU A 321 -18.71 4.73 -16.28
N GLN A 322 -17.49 5.26 -16.15
CA GLN A 322 -16.47 5.22 -17.20
C GLN A 322 -15.39 4.18 -16.88
N ALA A 323 -15.23 3.18 -17.73
CA ALA A 323 -14.19 2.17 -17.56
C ALA A 323 -12.78 2.77 -17.76
N LEU A 324 -11.85 2.41 -16.86
CA LEU A 324 -10.44 2.74 -16.99
C LEU A 324 -9.75 1.99 -18.14
N PRO A 325 -8.64 2.51 -18.70
CA PRO A 325 -7.72 1.74 -19.53
C PRO A 325 -7.17 0.52 -18.79
N THR A 326 -7.38 -0.67 -19.35
CA THR A 326 -7.06 -1.96 -18.74
C THR A 326 -5.98 -2.71 -19.52
N GLY A 327 -5.27 -3.61 -18.85
CA GLY A 327 -4.46 -4.65 -19.47
C GLY A 327 -5.32 -5.80 -19.98
N ASP A 328 -4.68 -6.95 -20.22
CA ASP A 328 -5.38 -8.15 -20.65
C ASP A 328 -6.33 -8.65 -19.55
N VAL A 329 -7.56 -9.01 -19.93
CA VAL A 329 -8.56 -9.57 -19.01
C VAL A 329 -8.92 -10.98 -19.49
N PRO A 330 -8.55 -12.04 -18.76
CA PRO A 330 -8.88 -13.41 -19.12
C PRO A 330 -10.37 -13.70 -18.95
N PHE A 331 -10.80 -14.86 -19.47
CA PHE A 331 -12.09 -15.43 -19.08
C PHE A 331 -12.01 -15.95 -17.63
N PRO A 332 -13.09 -15.90 -16.83
CA PRO A 332 -13.07 -16.38 -15.45
C PRO A 332 -12.60 -17.84 -15.34
N GLY A 333 -11.50 -18.06 -14.61
CA GLY A 333 -10.89 -19.39 -14.43
C GLY A 333 -9.90 -19.81 -15.54
N GLU A 334 -9.59 -18.93 -16.49
CA GLU A 334 -8.68 -19.20 -17.62
C GLU A 334 -7.48 -18.22 -17.62
N ASP A 335 -6.67 -18.24 -16.55
CA ASP A 335 -5.53 -17.32 -16.35
C ASP A 335 -4.28 -17.61 -17.22
N ASP A 336 -4.38 -18.52 -18.20
CA ASP A 336 -3.27 -18.83 -19.12
C ASP A 336 -3.15 -17.74 -20.21
N PRO A 337 -2.03 -16.98 -20.27
CA PRO A 337 -1.82 -15.94 -21.28
C PRO A 337 -1.69 -16.47 -22.72
N ALA A 338 -1.59 -17.79 -22.92
CA ALA A 338 -1.71 -18.41 -24.24
C ALA A 338 -3.16 -18.46 -24.75
N VAL A 339 -4.18 -18.39 -23.88
CA VAL A 339 -5.59 -18.46 -24.28
C VAL A 339 -6.07 -17.11 -24.82
N PRO A 340 -6.95 -17.06 -25.84
CA PRO A 340 -7.61 -15.82 -26.25
C PRO A 340 -8.36 -15.15 -25.09
N GLN A 341 -8.03 -13.89 -24.81
CA GLN A 341 -8.52 -13.12 -23.67
C GLN A 341 -9.99 -12.70 -23.84
N ARG A 342 -10.69 -12.37 -22.75
CA ARG A 342 -12.04 -11.77 -22.82
C ARG A 342 -11.95 -10.33 -23.31
N TYR A 343 -11.06 -9.54 -22.73
CA TYR A 343 -10.74 -8.19 -23.22
C TYR A 343 -9.23 -8.09 -23.50
N GLU A 344 -8.88 -7.46 -24.62
CA GLU A 344 -7.51 -7.17 -25.00
C GLU A 344 -7.00 -5.89 -24.32
N SER A 345 -5.72 -5.85 -23.95
CA SER A 345 -5.08 -4.69 -23.33
C SER A 345 -5.20 -3.40 -24.15
N ASP A 346 -5.69 -2.33 -23.49
CA ASP A 346 -5.70 -0.96 -24.01
C ASP A 346 -4.29 -0.40 -24.24
N PHE A 347 -3.29 -0.92 -23.50
CA PHE A 347 -1.88 -0.50 -23.53
C PHE A 347 -1.11 -0.98 -24.78
N ALA A 348 -1.68 -0.77 -25.95
CA ALA A 348 -0.99 -0.85 -27.23
C ALA A 348 -0.21 0.45 -27.50
N PHE A 349 1.04 0.35 -27.96
CA PHE A 349 1.85 1.51 -28.31
C PHE A 349 1.30 2.25 -29.55
N TYR A 350 0.85 1.50 -30.56
CA TYR A 350 0.27 2.01 -31.80
C TYR A 350 -0.52 0.89 -32.50
N LYS A 351 -1.69 1.20 -33.06
CA LYS A 351 -2.42 0.31 -33.98
C LYS A 351 -2.50 0.95 -35.37
N PRO A 352 -2.07 0.26 -36.45
CA PRO A 352 -2.20 0.78 -37.82
C PRO A 352 -3.65 0.88 -38.32
N LYS A 353 -4.60 0.17 -37.71
CA LYS A 353 -6.03 0.15 -38.06
C LYS A 353 -6.91 0.18 -36.81
N ALA A 354 -8.19 0.48 -36.95
CA ALA A 354 -9.14 0.35 -35.84
C ALA A 354 -9.61 -1.10 -35.66
N ASP A 355 -9.53 -1.64 -34.45
CA ASP A 355 -10.16 -2.92 -34.08
C ASP A 355 -11.64 -2.72 -33.73
N VAL A 356 -12.53 -3.57 -34.25
CA VAL A 356 -13.93 -3.69 -33.83
C VAL A 356 -14.12 -5.06 -33.18
N LEU A 357 -14.39 -5.10 -31.88
CA LEU A 357 -14.39 -6.34 -31.08
C LEU A 357 -15.68 -6.49 -30.28
N LEU A 358 -16.11 -7.73 -30.04
CA LEU A 358 -17.32 -8.03 -29.28
C LEU A 358 -17.12 -9.20 -28.32
N ALA A 359 -17.63 -9.05 -27.10
CA ALA A 359 -17.77 -10.10 -26.10
C ALA A 359 -19.24 -10.33 -25.76
N GLY A 360 -19.55 -11.56 -25.36
CA GLY A 360 -20.84 -11.96 -24.82
C GLY A 360 -21.46 -13.13 -25.59
N HIS A 361 -22.78 -13.09 -25.76
CA HIS A 361 -23.56 -14.21 -26.27
C HIS A 361 -24.49 -13.80 -27.41
N CYS A 362 -24.83 -14.74 -28.29
CA CYS A 362 -26.01 -14.60 -29.15
C CYS A 362 -27.26 -15.11 -28.44
N HIS A 363 -28.40 -14.52 -28.81
CA HIS A 363 -29.71 -14.74 -28.20
C HIS A 363 -30.73 -15.09 -29.28
N ALA A 364 -31.44 -16.20 -29.09
CA ALA A 364 -32.56 -16.56 -29.96
C ALA A 364 -33.76 -15.62 -29.70
N PRO A 365 -34.47 -15.14 -30.73
CA PRO A 365 -35.64 -14.27 -30.57
C PRO A 365 -36.68 -14.84 -29.60
N ASP A 366 -37.23 -13.99 -28.75
CA ASP A 366 -38.21 -14.32 -27.70
C ASP A 366 -37.77 -15.47 -26.75
N GLY A 367 -36.46 -15.73 -26.65
CA GLY A 367 -35.91 -16.84 -25.86
C GLY A 367 -36.22 -18.25 -26.43
N GLN A 368 -36.65 -18.33 -27.69
CA GLN A 368 -37.03 -19.60 -28.34
C GLN A 368 -35.85 -20.59 -28.43
N GLN A 369 -36.16 -21.89 -28.44
CA GLN A 369 -35.16 -22.94 -28.64
C GLN A 369 -34.95 -23.18 -30.15
N VAL A 370 -33.79 -22.78 -30.67
CA VAL A 370 -33.42 -22.92 -32.09
C VAL A 370 -32.22 -23.85 -32.28
N GLN A 371 -32.16 -24.55 -33.40
CA GLN A 371 -31.00 -25.41 -33.75
C GLN A 371 -29.88 -24.64 -34.46
N LYS A 372 -30.23 -23.49 -35.06
CA LYS A 372 -29.39 -22.65 -35.91
C LYS A 372 -29.87 -21.20 -35.78
N LEU A 373 -28.93 -20.27 -35.67
CA LEU A 373 -29.17 -18.84 -35.55
C LEU A 373 -28.18 -18.06 -36.42
N ASN A 374 -28.64 -17.04 -37.13
CA ASN A 374 -27.76 -16.09 -37.82
C ASN A 374 -27.34 -15.00 -36.84
N VAL A 375 -26.05 -14.70 -36.74
CA VAL A 375 -25.50 -13.68 -35.82
C VAL A 375 -24.65 -12.72 -36.64
N ALA A 376 -24.88 -11.42 -36.50
CA ALA A 376 -24.17 -10.42 -37.29
C ALA A 376 -23.83 -9.17 -36.48
N LEU A 377 -22.64 -8.63 -36.75
CA LEU A 377 -22.17 -7.33 -36.29
C LEU A 377 -21.90 -6.48 -37.53
N GLN A 378 -22.51 -5.29 -37.58
CA GLN A 378 -22.20 -4.27 -38.58
C GLN A 378 -21.81 -2.96 -37.87
N VAL A 379 -20.76 -2.31 -38.36
CA VAL A 379 -20.30 -0.98 -37.93
C VAL A 379 -19.95 -0.17 -39.18
N GLY A 380 -20.84 0.74 -39.59
CA GLY A 380 -20.76 1.42 -40.88
C GLY A 380 -20.75 0.44 -42.05
N ASP A 381 -19.72 0.52 -42.89
CA ASP A 381 -19.50 -0.39 -44.03
C ASP A 381 -18.90 -1.74 -43.62
N LEU A 382 -18.35 -1.87 -42.41
CA LEU A 382 -17.82 -3.14 -41.91
C LEU A 382 -18.98 -4.06 -41.50
N GLN A 383 -19.00 -5.29 -42.01
CA GLN A 383 -19.97 -6.30 -41.64
C GLN A 383 -19.31 -7.67 -41.48
N GLN A 384 -19.51 -8.31 -40.34
CA GLN A 384 -19.13 -9.71 -40.09
C GLN A 384 -20.38 -10.51 -39.70
N GLN A 385 -20.57 -11.64 -40.37
CA GLN A 385 -21.68 -12.56 -40.11
C GLN A 385 -21.15 -13.96 -39.78
N LEU A 386 -21.83 -14.66 -38.89
CA LEU A 386 -21.59 -16.07 -38.61
C LEU A 386 -22.90 -16.80 -38.34
N ILE A 387 -22.84 -18.12 -38.44
CA ILE A 387 -23.96 -19.00 -38.10
C ILE A 387 -23.60 -19.74 -36.82
N ALA A 388 -24.42 -19.54 -35.79
CA ALA A 388 -24.37 -20.28 -34.54
C ALA A 388 -25.28 -21.51 -34.64
N TYR A 389 -24.71 -22.69 -34.41
CA TYR A 389 -25.40 -23.96 -34.26
C TYR A 389 -25.30 -24.41 -32.80
N GLY A 390 -26.30 -25.14 -32.32
CA GLY A 390 -26.14 -25.90 -31.08
C GLY A 390 -25.19 -27.08 -31.27
N GLU A 391 -24.82 -27.74 -30.17
CA GLU A 391 -23.87 -28.85 -30.17
C GLU A 391 -24.28 -29.94 -31.17
N ARG A 392 -23.31 -30.45 -31.92
CA ARG A 392 -23.50 -31.50 -32.94
C ARG A 392 -22.18 -32.22 -33.23
N PHE A 393 -22.29 -33.46 -33.70
CA PHE A 393 -21.16 -34.38 -33.80
C PHE A 393 -21.13 -35.13 -35.13
N TRP A 394 -19.95 -35.49 -35.60
CA TRP A 394 -19.74 -36.46 -36.66
C TRP A 394 -19.90 -37.88 -36.10
N GLN A 395 -20.70 -38.69 -36.80
CA GLN A 395 -20.87 -40.12 -36.52
C GLN A 395 -20.58 -40.93 -37.78
N LEU A 396 -19.68 -41.91 -37.66
CA LEU A 396 -19.37 -42.83 -38.76
C LEU A 396 -20.46 -43.91 -38.87
N LYS A 397 -21.36 -43.79 -39.86
CA LYS A 397 -22.47 -44.73 -40.09
C LYS A 397 -22.28 -45.41 -41.45
N LYS A 398 -22.17 -46.74 -41.46
CA LYS A 398 -21.96 -47.58 -42.67
C LYS A 398 -20.76 -47.14 -43.53
N ARG A 399 -19.67 -46.68 -42.91
CA ARG A 399 -18.45 -46.11 -43.54
C ARG A 399 -18.62 -44.72 -44.18
N GLU A 400 -19.76 -44.06 -43.98
CA GLU A 400 -19.97 -42.64 -44.32
C GLU A 400 -19.97 -41.80 -43.05
N TRP A 401 -19.35 -40.62 -43.09
CA TRP A 401 -19.49 -39.63 -42.03
C TRP A 401 -20.86 -38.93 -42.16
N LYS A 402 -21.60 -38.82 -41.07
CA LYS A 402 -22.87 -38.07 -41.01
C LYS A 402 -22.89 -37.17 -39.77
N MET A 403 -23.34 -35.93 -39.94
CA MET A 403 -23.62 -35.03 -38.82
C MET A 403 -24.85 -35.52 -38.04
N THR A 404 -24.89 -35.26 -36.74
CA THR A 404 -26.14 -35.23 -35.98
C THR A 404 -26.89 -33.93 -36.27
N ASP A 405 -28.20 -33.94 -36.03
CA ASP A 405 -28.95 -32.69 -35.91
C ASP A 405 -28.39 -31.87 -34.74
N PRO A 406 -28.41 -30.51 -34.80
CA PRO A 406 -27.97 -29.68 -33.69
C PRO A 406 -28.92 -29.79 -32.49
N VAL A 407 -28.36 -29.82 -31.29
CA VAL A 407 -29.13 -29.65 -30.04
C VAL A 407 -29.76 -28.25 -30.04
N PRO A 408 -31.06 -28.08 -29.71
CA PRO A 408 -31.65 -26.75 -29.59
C PRO A 408 -31.00 -25.91 -28.47
N PHE A 409 -30.87 -24.61 -28.69
CA PHE A 409 -30.36 -23.63 -27.72
C PHE A 409 -31.15 -22.31 -27.81
N SER A 410 -31.12 -21.51 -26.74
CA SER A 410 -31.67 -20.13 -26.71
C SER A 410 -30.62 -19.05 -26.46
N LYS A 411 -29.46 -19.41 -25.89
CA LYS A 411 -28.31 -18.53 -25.65
C LYS A 411 -27.01 -19.30 -25.91
N LEU A 412 -26.00 -18.67 -26.53
CA LEU A 412 -24.71 -19.33 -26.86
C LEU A 412 -23.54 -18.34 -26.80
N GLU A 413 -22.43 -18.76 -26.17
CA GLU A 413 -21.24 -17.93 -25.90
C GLU A 413 -20.38 -17.73 -27.16
N LEU A 414 -20.08 -16.48 -27.54
CA LEU A 414 -19.41 -16.15 -28.81
C LEU A 414 -17.87 -16.18 -28.70
N ARG A 415 -17.31 -17.37 -28.48
CA ARG A 415 -15.86 -17.59 -28.29
C ARG A 415 -15.22 -18.49 -29.34
N TYR A 416 -13.93 -18.27 -29.61
CA TYR A 416 -13.13 -19.11 -30.51
C TYR A 416 -13.04 -20.60 -30.09
N LYS A 417 -13.28 -20.96 -28.82
CA LYS A 417 -13.41 -22.38 -28.41
C LYS A 417 -14.57 -23.12 -29.10
N HIS A 418 -15.57 -22.38 -29.56
CA HIS A 418 -16.74 -22.89 -30.29
C HIS A 418 -16.59 -22.79 -31.82
N ALA A 419 -15.50 -22.18 -32.30
CA ALA A 419 -15.19 -22.00 -33.73
C ALA A 419 -14.23 -23.10 -34.24
N PHE A 420 -14.00 -23.13 -35.55
CA PHE A 420 -13.08 -24.08 -36.17
C PHE A 420 -11.65 -23.96 -35.61
N GLY A 421 -11.03 -25.11 -35.30
CA GLY A 421 -9.68 -25.19 -34.76
C GLY A 421 -9.43 -26.49 -33.98
N GLY A 422 -8.46 -26.47 -33.08
CA GLY A 422 -8.09 -27.59 -32.21
C GLY A 422 -6.59 -27.85 -32.16
N GLU A 423 -6.20 -28.90 -31.43
CA GLU A 423 -4.80 -29.26 -31.21
C GLU A 423 -4.01 -29.37 -32.53
N GLY A 424 -2.89 -28.64 -32.63
CA GLY A 424 -2.06 -28.57 -33.83
C GLY A 424 -2.51 -27.56 -34.89
N PHE A 425 -3.63 -26.84 -34.70
CA PHE A 425 -4.08 -25.79 -35.61
C PHE A 425 -3.70 -24.38 -35.09
N ASP A 426 -2.58 -23.84 -35.60
CA ASP A 426 -1.89 -22.66 -35.05
C ASP A 426 -2.72 -21.36 -35.00
N GLU A 427 -3.74 -21.21 -35.85
CA GLU A 427 -4.62 -20.02 -35.83
C GLU A 427 -5.71 -20.06 -34.73
N ASN A 428 -6.06 -21.27 -34.24
CA ASN A 428 -7.02 -21.47 -33.15
C ASN A 428 -6.79 -22.81 -32.45
N PRO A 429 -5.72 -22.95 -31.65
CA PRO A 429 -5.38 -24.23 -30.99
C PRO A 429 -6.40 -24.67 -29.95
N HIS A 430 -7.23 -23.74 -29.45
CA HIS A 430 -8.29 -23.99 -28.47
C HIS A 430 -9.68 -24.20 -29.11
N GLY A 431 -9.78 -24.15 -30.43
CA GLY A 431 -11.02 -24.41 -31.17
C GLY A 431 -11.41 -25.88 -31.24
N VAL A 432 -12.39 -26.19 -32.08
CA VAL A 432 -12.90 -27.55 -32.27
C VAL A 432 -13.09 -27.84 -33.76
N GLY A 433 -13.08 -29.12 -34.16
CA GLY A 433 -13.43 -29.54 -35.51
C GLY A 433 -12.28 -29.77 -36.49
N CYS A 434 -11.04 -29.38 -36.19
CA CYS A 434 -9.88 -29.70 -37.01
C CYS A 434 -9.40 -31.14 -36.74
N TYR A 435 -9.54 -32.04 -37.74
CA TYR A 435 -9.16 -33.45 -37.63
C TYR A 435 -8.20 -33.89 -38.75
N ASP A 436 -7.49 -35.00 -38.52
CA ASP A 436 -6.61 -35.61 -39.54
C ASP A 436 -7.41 -35.98 -40.80
N LYS A 437 -6.92 -35.52 -41.95
CA LYS A 437 -7.49 -35.82 -43.28
C LYS A 437 -7.51 -37.33 -43.60
N ASN A 438 -6.71 -38.13 -42.91
CA ASN A 438 -6.64 -39.59 -43.03
C ASN A 438 -7.55 -40.35 -42.06
N LEU A 439 -8.38 -39.65 -41.25
CA LEU A 439 -9.20 -40.26 -40.20
C LEU A 439 -10.28 -41.20 -40.76
N LYS A 440 -10.02 -42.51 -40.70
CA LYS A 440 -10.91 -43.58 -41.19
C LYS A 440 -11.87 -44.13 -40.14
N ARG A 441 -11.67 -43.80 -38.87
CA ARG A 441 -12.44 -44.24 -37.71
C ARG A 441 -12.17 -43.30 -36.54
N ALA A 442 -13.19 -43.08 -35.70
CA ALA A 442 -13.04 -42.49 -34.37
C ALA A 442 -13.69 -43.44 -33.35
N ASP A 443 -13.19 -43.44 -32.12
CA ASP A 443 -13.72 -44.28 -31.03
C ASP A 443 -14.81 -43.54 -30.21
N SER A 444 -14.98 -42.24 -30.43
CA SER A 444 -16.07 -41.40 -29.93
C SER A 444 -16.64 -40.51 -31.07
N PRO A 445 -17.86 -39.95 -30.92
CA PRO A 445 -18.36 -38.93 -31.84
C PRO A 445 -17.44 -37.69 -31.82
N LEU A 446 -17.07 -37.18 -33.00
CA LEU A 446 -16.19 -36.02 -33.12
C LEU A 446 -17.03 -34.73 -33.09
N PRO A 447 -16.84 -33.79 -32.17
CA PRO A 447 -17.60 -32.53 -32.15
C PRO A 447 -17.38 -31.69 -33.41
N LEU A 448 -18.40 -30.96 -33.83
CA LEU A 448 -18.29 -29.92 -34.87
C LEU A 448 -18.19 -28.53 -34.23
N PRO A 449 -17.65 -27.53 -34.96
CA PRO A 449 -17.82 -26.14 -34.61
C PRO A 449 -19.30 -25.77 -34.51
N GLN A 450 -19.59 -25.00 -33.47
CA GLN A 450 -20.87 -24.32 -33.27
C GLN A 450 -20.90 -22.99 -34.02
N LEU A 451 -19.76 -22.29 -34.13
CA LEU A 451 -19.62 -21.06 -34.91
C LEU A 451 -18.97 -21.38 -36.27
N LEU A 452 -19.64 -21.00 -37.36
CA LEU A 452 -19.16 -21.18 -38.75
C LEU A 452 -19.42 -19.95 -39.61
N ALA A 453 -18.60 -19.75 -40.65
CA ALA A 453 -18.92 -18.77 -41.69
C ALA A 453 -20.22 -19.15 -42.43
N PRO A 454 -21.01 -18.18 -42.94
CA PRO A 454 -22.22 -18.49 -43.69
C PRO A 454 -21.99 -19.32 -44.96
N SER A 455 -20.77 -19.26 -45.53
CA SER A 455 -20.30 -20.06 -46.66
C SER A 455 -19.91 -21.51 -46.30
N ASP A 456 -19.63 -21.79 -45.02
CA ASP A 456 -19.11 -23.09 -44.59
C ASP A 456 -20.23 -24.13 -44.46
N VAL A 457 -20.23 -25.08 -45.40
CA VAL A 457 -21.13 -26.25 -45.41
C VAL A 457 -20.29 -27.51 -45.27
N PRO A 458 -19.86 -27.89 -44.05
CA PRO A 458 -18.99 -29.04 -43.85
C PRO A 458 -19.68 -30.35 -44.24
N THR A 459 -18.94 -31.19 -44.96
CA THR A 459 -19.40 -32.49 -45.51
C THR A 459 -18.63 -33.69 -44.96
N THR A 460 -17.42 -33.47 -44.42
CA THR A 460 -16.57 -34.49 -43.80
C THR A 460 -15.71 -33.90 -42.67
N PRO A 461 -15.28 -34.68 -41.65
CA PRO A 461 -14.36 -34.20 -40.60
C PRO A 461 -13.00 -33.67 -41.12
N ALA A 462 -12.64 -33.99 -42.37
CA ALA A 462 -11.40 -33.56 -43.00
C ALA A 462 -11.46 -32.17 -43.66
N ASP A 463 -12.65 -31.56 -43.71
CA ASP A 463 -12.84 -30.23 -44.30
C ASP A 463 -12.10 -29.16 -43.48
N GLN A 464 -11.51 -28.19 -44.16
CA GLN A 464 -10.88 -27.03 -43.55
C GLN A 464 -11.86 -25.87 -43.67
N LEU A 465 -12.25 -25.28 -42.53
CA LEU A 465 -13.30 -24.27 -42.43
C LEU A 465 -12.68 -22.94 -41.97
N GLU A 466 -13.42 -21.84 -42.10
CA GLU A 466 -12.95 -20.53 -41.68
C GLU A 466 -13.02 -20.35 -40.15
N VAL A 467 -11.99 -19.77 -39.56
CA VAL A 467 -11.99 -19.44 -38.12
C VAL A 467 -12.73 -18.12 -37.86
N VAL A 468 -14.05 -18.20 -37.78
CA VAL A 468 -14.90 -17.05 -37.44
C VAL A 468 -15.01 -16.80 -35.94
N GLY A 469 -15.25 -15.54 -35.58
CA GLY A 469 -15.51 -15.07 -34.21
C GLY A 469 -15.48 -13.55 -34.16
N PHE A 470 -15.97 -12.96 -33.06
CA PHE A 470 -15.96 -11.50 -32.86
C PHE A 470 -14.97 -11.01 -31.78
N GLY A 471 -14.43 -11.93 -30.98
CA GLY A 471 -13.46 -11.63 -29.93
C GLY A 471 -12.02 -11.47 -30.45
N PRO A 472 -11.07 -11.19 -29.54
CA PRO A 472 -9.68 -10.93 -29.87
C PRO A 472 -8.91 -12.25 -30.13
N LYS A 473 -7.98 -12.25 -31.07
CA LYS A 473 -7.05 -13.36 -31.30
C LYS A 473 -5.89 -13.31 -30.32
N GLY A 474 -5.47 -14.44 -29.75
CA GLY A 474 -4.35 -14.51 -28.81
C GLY A 474 -3.02 -13.99 -29.40
N LYS A 475 -2.23 -13.27 -28.58
CA LYS A 475 -0.98 -12.61 -29.00
C LYS A 475 0.10 -13.55 -29.54
N TRP A 476 0.09 -14.79 -29.06
CA TRP A 476 1.15 -15.79 -29.28
C TRP A 476 0.84 -16.79 -30.39
N HIS A 477 -0.29 -16.62 -31.10
CA HIS A 477 -0.83 -17.59 -32.07
C HIS A 477 -0.97 -17.00 -33.48
N GLY A 478 -0.79 -17.85 -34.49
CA GLY A 478 -0.92 -17.50 -35.90
C GLY A 478 -0.16 -16.23 -36.30
N ARG A 479 -0.82 -15.43 -37.15
CA ARG A 479 -0.27 -14.21 -37.75
C ARG A 479 0.29 -13.20 -36.73
N ARG A 480 -0.28 -13.09 -35.51
CA ARG A 480 0.22 -12.15 -34.50
C ARG A 480 1.61 -12.52 -33.98
N ARG A 481 1.95 -13.81 -33.92
CA ARG A 481 3.30 -14.27 -33.55
C ARG A 481 4.33 -13.94 -34.62
N GLU A 482 3.97 -14.11 -35.90
CA GLU A 482 4.85 -13.82 -37.05
C GLU A 482 5.21 -12.33 -37.16
N GLN A 483 4.34 -11.46 -36.66
CA GLN A 483 4.50 -10.00 -36.68
C GLN A 483 5.49 -9.45 -35.64
N LEU A 484 5.98 -10.29 -34.71
CA LEU A 484 6.96 -9.87 -33.68
C LEU A 484 8.35 -9.52 -34.24
N GLY A 485 8.68 -9.97 -35.46
CA GLY A 485 10.00 -9.77 -36.05
C GLY A 485 11.10 -10.64 -35.43
N THR A 486 12.34 -10.42 -35.88
CA THR A 486 13.49 -11.30 -35.63
C THR A 486 14.39 -10.79 -34.52
N TYR A 487 14.34 -11.47 -33.37
CA TYR A 487 15.18 -11.20 -32.20
C TYR A 487 16.47 -12.03 -32.24
N ASP A 488 17.39 -11.66 -33.13
CA ASP A 488 18.70 -12.32 -33.28
C ASP A 488 19.86 -11.51 -32.68
N LYS A 489 21.08 -12.03 -32.83
CA LYS A 489 22.30 -11.35 -32.36
C LYS A 489 22.54 -9.99 -33.03
N LYS A 490 22.12 -9.79 -34.29
CA LYS A 490 22.24 -8.48 -34.95
C LYS A 490 21.30 -7.48 -34.28
N TRP A 491 20.08 -7.88 -33.94
CA TRP A 491 19.18 -7.06 -33.13
C TRP A 491 19.76 -6.75 -31.74
N GLU A 492 20.33 -7.73 -31.05
CA GLU A 492 20.96 -7.54 -29.74
C GLU A 492 22.10 -6.48 -29.80
N GLU A 493 22.96 -6.56 -30.82
CA GLU A 493 24.12 -5.66 -30.99
C GLU A 493 23.75 -4.26 -31.52
N THR A 494 22.69 -4.12 -32.32
CA THR A 494 22.40 -2.86 -33.05
C THR A 494 21.11 -2.16 -32.64
N ARG A 495 20.21 -2.86 -31.95
CA ARG A 495 18.82 -2.43 -31.73
C ARG A 495 18.29 -2.64 -30.31
N TRP A 496 18.94 -3.44 -29.45
CA TRP A 496 18.54 -3.51 -28.04
C TRP A 496 18.56 -2.12 -27.38
N PRO A 497 17.53 -1.69 -26.63
CA PRO A 497 16.30 -2.41 -26.27
C PRO A 497 15.03 -1.96 -27.06
N TRP A 498 15.17 -1.50 -28.31
CA TRP A 498 14.06 -1.22 -29.24
C TRP A 498 13.52 -2.50 -29.91
N TYR A 499 12.36 -2.41 -30.57
CA TYR A 499 11.84 -3.46 -31.45
C TYR A 499 12.78 -3.75 -32.64
N PRO A 500 12.77 -4.97 -33.21
CA PRO A 500 13.57 -5.32 -34.38
C PRO A 500 13.12 -4.59 -35.66
N ASP A 501 13.96 -4.60 -36.71
CA ASP A 501 13.72 -3.91 -37.99
C ASP A 501 12.45 -4.36 -38.71
N ASP A 502 12.10 -5.63 -38.56
CA ASP A 502 11.01 -6.34 -39.21
C ASP A 502 9.74 -6.45 -38.35
N PHE A 503 9.71 -5.83 -37.17
CA PHE A 503 8.51 -5.76 -36.33
C PHE A 503 7.34 -5.10 -37.08
N GLN A 504 6.19 -5.79 -37.14
CA GLN A 504 4.99 -5.30 -37.81
C GLN A 504 3.99 -4.77 -36.77
N TRP A 505 3.64 -3.49 -36.87
CA TRP A 505 2.75 -2.83 -35.90
C TRP A 505 1.33 -3.42 -35.86
N ASP A 506 0.89 -4.09 -36.92
CA ASP A 506 -0.33 -4.92 -36.95
C ASP A 506 -0.38 -5.96 -35.81
N HIS A 507 0.74 -6.33 -35.18
CA HIS A 507 0.77 -7.16 -33.97
C HIS A 507 -0.15 -6.63 -32.86
N PHE A 508 -0.33 -5.30 -32.75
CA PHE A 508 -1.20 -4.69 -31.75
C PHE A 508 -2.68 -4.69 -32.12
N ASN A 509 -3.04 -4.96 -33.38
CA ASN A 509 -4.43 -5.22 -33.76
C ASN A 509 -4.82 -6.63 -33.32
N ALA A 510 -5.86 -6.74 -32.51
CA ALA A 510 -6.32 -8.01 -31.94
C ALA A 510 -7.55 -8.56 -32.66
N ALA A 511 -8.26 -7.72 -33.41
CA ALA A 511 -9.34 -8.15 -34.29
C ALA A 511 -8.79 -8.92 -35.50
N THR A 512 -9.60 -9.81 -36.08
CA THR A 512 -9.31 -10.41 -37.38
C THR A 512 -9.39 -9.35 -38.49
N THR A 513 -8.80 -9.60 -39.66
CA THR A 513 -8.81 -8.62 -40.77
C THR A 513 -10.23 -8.20 -41.18
N ALA A 514 -11.24 -9.06 -41.02
CA ALA A 514 -12.65 -8.76 -41.31
C ALA A 514 -13.33 -7.86 -40.25
N LEU A 515 -12.67 -7.68 -39.10
CA LEU A 515 -13.09 -6.87 -37.96
C LEU A 515 -12.16 -5.66 -37.73
N GLN A 516 -11.42 -5.27 -38.78
CA GLN A 516 -10.54 -4.10 -38.78
C GLN A 516 -11.06 -3.04 -39.77
N ILE A 517 -11.12 -1.78 -39.33
CA ILE A 517 -11.45 -0.62 -40.19
C ILE A 517 -10.16 0.12 -40.53
N ASP A 518 -9.97 0.40 -41.83
CA ASP A 518 -8.82 1.10 -42.41
C ASP A 518 -9.33 2.37 -43.12
N PRO A 519 -8.88 3.59 -42.75
CA PRO A 519 -7.82 3.86 -41.79
C PRO A 519 -8.25 3.68 -40.33
N TYR A 520 -9.35 4.30 -39.90
CA TYR A 520 -9.86 4.30 -38.52
C TYR A 520 -11.36 4.62 -38.50
N LEU A 521 -12.02 4.31 -37.38
CA LEU A 521 -13.37 4.78 -37.09
C LEU A 521 -13.42 6.32 -37.05
N GLN A 522 -14.55 6.90 -37.45
CA GLN A 522 -14.81 8.33 -37.41
C GLN A 522 -15.42 8.74 -36.06
N GLY A 523 -16.31 7.92 -35.49
CA GLY A 523 -16.98 8.15 -34.21
C GLY A 523 -18.48 8.48 -34.33
N ASP A 524 -19.08 8.34 -35.51
CA ASP A 524 -20.50 8.57 -35.80
C ASP A 524 -21.20 7.41 -36.53
N GLU A 525 -20.50 6.28 -36.73
CA GLU A 525 -20.96 5.09 -37.44
C GLU A 525 -22.31 4.53 -36.94
N GLU A 526 -23.10 3.98 -37.86
CA GLU A 526 -24.25 3.12 -37.50
C GLU A 526 -23.76 1.75 -37.05
N VAL A 527 -24.33 1.23 -35.97
CA VAL A 527 -24.01 -0.07 -35.38
C VAL A 527 -25.28 -0.91 -35.38
N VAL A 528 -25.21 -2.09 -36.02
CA VAL A 528 -26.33 -3.06 -36.09
C VAL A 528 -25.90 -4.40 -35.53
N LEU A 529 -26.65 -4.90 -34.55
CA LEU A 529 -26.40 -6.14 -33.82
C LEU A 529 -27.57 -7.11 -34.04
N THR A 530 -27.37 -8.13 -34.87
CA THR A 530 -28.42 -9.13 -35.19
C THR A 530 -28.31 -10.35 -34.27
N ASN A 531 -29.38 -10.65 -33.53
CA ASN A 531 -29.51 -11.74 -32.55
C ASN A 531 -28.41 -11.74 -31.47
N LEU A 532 -28.03 -10.54 -31.03
CA LEU A 532 -26.98 -10.28 -30.03
C LEU A 532 -27.52 -9.60 -28.77
N ASN A 533 -28.80 -9.27 -28.71
CA ASN A 533 -29.47 -8.68 -27.57
C ASN A 533 -30.68 -9.56 -27.18
N PRO A 534 -31.00 -9.74 -25.88
CA PRO A 534 -32.12 -10.59 -25.45
C PRO A 534 -33.50 -10.06 -25.85
N ASP A 535 -33.67 -8.74 -25.91
CA ASP A 535 -34.97 -8.08 -26.12
C ASP A 535 -35.19 -7.67 -27.59
N HIS A 536 -34.11 -7.51 -28.35
CA HIS A 536 -34.12 -7.06 -29.75
C HIS A 536 -33.35 -8.03 -30.66
N SER A 537 -34.07 -8.70 -31.56
CA SER A 537 -33.48 -9.56 -32.61
C SER A 537 -32.62 -8.77 -33.62
N GLU A 538 -32.82 -7.46 -33.72
CA GLU A 538 -31.94 -6.53 -34.41
C GLU A 538 -31.87 -5.21 -33.61
N LEU A 539 -30.78 -5.02 -32.86
CA LEU A 539 -30.53 -3.75 -32.18
C LEU A 539 -29.75 -2.83 -33.12
N ARG A 540 -30.35 -1.68 -33.45
CA ARG A 540 -29.72 -0.59 -34.22
C ARG A 540 -29.39 0.57 -33.30
N CYS A 541 -28.22 1.19 -33.45
CA CYS A 541 -27.83 2.41 -32.75
C CYS A 541 -26.73 3.16 -33.52
N ARG A 542 -26.28 4.32 -33.04
CA ARG A 542 -25.16 5.07 -33.63
C ARG A 542 -24.11 5.46 -32.61
N LEU A 543 -22.85 5.54 -33.03
CA LEU A 543 -21.77 6.10 -32.22
C LEU A 543 -22.03 7.58 -31.85
N PRO A 544 -21.48 8.07 -30.72
CA PRO A 544 -21.84 9.35 -30.08
C PRO A 544 -21.58 10.64 -30.89
N GLY A 545 -20.92 10.58 -32.04
CA GLY A 545 -20.68 11.75 -32.89
C GLY A 545 -19.59 12.69 -32.35
N ILE A 546 -18.55 12.16 -31.69
CA ILE A 546 -17.51 12.96 -31.03
C ILE A 546 -16.10 12.64 -31.53
N ARG A 547 -15.23 13.64 -31.51
CA ARG A 547 -13.78 13.49 -31.66
C ARG A 547 -13.06 13.89 -30.38
N ILE A 548 -12.02 13.13 -30.03
CA ILE A 548 -11.04 13.49 -29.01
C ILE A 548 -9.80 14.05 -29.67
N ARG A 549 -9.31 15.17 -29.15
CA ARG A 549 -8.06 15.80 -29.58
C ARG A 549 -7.12 15.91 -28.40
N CYS A 550 -5.90 15.42 -28.60
CA CYS A 550 -4.81 15.47 -27.62
C CYS A 550 -3.76 16.49 -28.07
N PHE A 551 -3.12 17.15 -27.12
CA PHE A 551 -2.09 18.15 -27.36
C PHE A 551 -0.96 18.00 -26.35
N ILE A 552 0.23 18.41 -26.78
CA ILE A 552 1.45 18.34 -25.98
C ILE A 552 2.16 19.70 -26.01
N ASN A 553 2.51 20.19 -24.81
CA ASN A 553 3.37 21.35 -24.61
C ASN A 553 4.73 20.85 -24.15
N ARG A 554 5.82 21.25 -24.81
CA ARG A 554 7.19 20.84 -24.51
C ARG A 554 8.10 22.05 -24.26
N ALA A 555 9.07 21.90 -23.38
CA ALA A 555 10.05 22.92 -23.04
C ALA A 555 10.82 23.36 -24.30
N GLY A 556 10.69 24.63 -24.68
CA GLY A 556 11.37 25.17 -25.87
C GLY A 556 10.69 24.87 -27.21
N GLU A 557 9.55 24.18 -27.23
CA GLU A 557 8.74 23.98 -28.45
C GLU A 557 7.40 24.74 -28.37
N ALA A 558 6.77 24.94 -29.53
CA ALA A 558 5.40 25.43 -29.58
C ALA A 558 4.41 24.34 -29.13
N PHE A 559 3.33 24.76 -28.48
CA PHE A 559 2.16 23.92 -28.21
C PHE A 559 1.67 23.29 -29.52
N ARG A 560 1.56 21.96 -29.56
CA ARG A 560 1.23 21.19 -30.77
C ARG A 560 0.16 20.15 -30.51
N GLU A 561 -0.65 19.89 -31.52
CA GLU A 561 -1.60 18.78 -31.53
C GLU A 561 -0.86 17.44 -31.67
N VAL A 562 -1.35 16.42 -30.98
CA VAL A 562 -0.95 15.02 -31.10
C VAL A 562 -2.07 14.31 -31.85
N PRO A 563 -1.88 13.95 -33.14
CA PRO A 563 -2.94 13.33 -33.94
C PRO A 563 -3.49 12.07 -33.26
N THR A 564 -4.78 12.11 -32.95
CA THR A 564 -5.53 11.07 -32.28
C THR A 564 -6.40 10.29 -33.26
N LYS A 565 -6.50 8.98 -33.04
CA LYS A 565 -7.18 8.02 -33.91
C LYS A 565 -8.12 7.18 -33.05
N LEU A 566 -9.40 7.06 -33.43
CA LEU A 566 -10.33 6.12 -32.80
C LEU A 566 -10.01 4.71 -33.34
N ASP A 567 -9.19 3.98 -32.59
CA ASP A 567 -8.49 2.78 -33.07
C ASP A 567 -8.90 1.50 -32.30
N THR A 568 -9.85 1.59 -31.39
CA THR A 568 -10.52 0.41 -30.82
C THR A 568 -11.96 0.75 -30.43
N MET A 569 -12.90 -0.07 -30.91
CA MET A 569 -14.28 -0.15 -30.45
C MET A 569 -14.50 -1.54 -29.86
N TRP A 570 -15.09 -1.61 -28.67
CA TRP A 570 -15.45 -2.84 -28.00
C TRP A 570 -16.93 -2.84 -27.64
N ILE A 571 -17.66 -3.92 -27.89
CA ILE A 571 -19.04 -4.11 -27.42
C ILE A 571 -19.09 -5.30 -26.47
N ASP A 572 -19.59 -5.11 -25.25
CA ASP A 572 -20.07 -6.23 -24.43
C ASP A 572 -21.59 -6.28 -24.51
N VAL A 573 -22.12 -7.31 -25.17
CA VAL A 573 -23.56 -7.42 -25.43
C VAL A 573 -24.35 -8.03 -24.28
N ASP A 574 -23.67 -8.62 -23.28
CA ASP A 574 -24.34 -9.07 -22.05
C ASP A 574 -24.58 -7.88 -21.09
N THR A 575 -23.69 -6.88 -21.05
CA THR A 575 -23.90 -5.64 -20.27
C THR A 575 -24.57 -4.51 -21.05
N GLY A 576 -24.60 -4.61 -22.39
CA GLY A 576 -25.12 -3.57 -23.27
C GLY A 576 -24.21 -2.34 -23.35
N GLN A 577 -22.91 -2.49 -23.11
CA GLN A 577 -21.93 -1.40 -23.11
C GLN A 577 -21.07 -1.39 -24.37
N CYS A 578 -20.76 -0.19 -24.86
CA CYS A 578 -19.80 0.06 -25.92
C CYS A 578 -18.64 0.93 -25.39
N VAL A 579 -17.41 0.49 -25.58
CA VAL A 579 -16.19 1.21 -25.20
C VAL A 579 -15.48 1.71 -26.46
N LEU A 580 -15.06 2.97 -26.43
CA LEU A 580 -14.32 3.62 -27.50
C LEU A 580 -12.96 4.09 -26.98
N VAL A 581 -11.88 3.83 -27.73
CA VAL A 581 -10.51 4.20 -27.38
C VAL A 581 -9.87 5.04 -28.48
N TRP A 582 -9.43 6.25 -28.12
CA TRP A 582 -8.61 7.10 -28.97
C TRP A 582 -7.15 7.00 -28.53
N ARG A 583 -6.25 6.71 -29.47
CA ARG A 583 -4.80 6.73 -29.24
C ARG A 583 -4.14 7.79 -30.12
N GLY A 584 -3.23 8.58 -29.54
CA GLY A 584 -2.34 9.49 -30.25
C GLY A 584 -0.90 9.28 -29.81
N ASN A 585 0.09 9.46 -30.70
CA ASN A 585 1.50 9.25 -30.38
C ASN A 585 2.33 10.50 -30.65
N ALA A 586 3.21 10.84 -29.70
CA ALA A 586 4.14 11.97 -29.79
C ALA A 586 5.57 11.51 -29.52
N GLN A 587 6.54 12.02 -30.28
CA GLN A 587 7.96 11.85 -29.96
C GLN A 587 8.36 12.73 -28.75
N VAL A 588 9.15 12.15 -27.85
CA VAL A 588 9.70 12.75 -26.61
C VAL A 588 11.20 12.44 -26.52
N VAL A 589 11.97 13.22 -25.73
CA VAL A 589 13.44 13.06 -25.71
C VAL A 589 13.93 11.83 -24.94
N SER A 590 13.17 11.33 -23.97
CA SER A 590 13.58 10.25 -23.07
C SER A 590 12.37 9.45 -22.53
N GLU A 591 12.62 8.36 -21.79
CA GLU A 591 11.55 7.59 -21.14
C GLU A 591 10.91 8.37 -19.96
N GLU A 592 11.68 9.30 -19.42
CA GLU A 592 11.34 10.20 -18.32
C GLU A 592 10.47 11.39 -18.76
N CYS A 593 10.38 11.65 -20.08
CA CYS A 593 9.59 12.73 -20.69
C CYS A 593 9.96 14.14 -20.18
N GLU A 594 11.22 14.39 -19.84
CA GLU A 594 11.75 15.64 -19.19
C GLU A 594 11.50 16.92 -19.98
N ASP A 595 11.28 16.78 -21.28
CA ASP A 595 10.90 17.81 -22.21
C ASP A 595 9.42 18.19 -22.15
N VAL A 596 8.53 17.33 -21.66
CA VAL A 596 7.09 17.60 -21.58
C VAL A 596 6.81 18.62 -20.47
N ARG A 597 5.75 19.41 -20.63
CA ARG A 597 5.26 20.37 -19.62
C ARG A 597 3.78 20.18 -19.33
N GLN A 598 2.97 20.11 -20.39
CA GLN A 598 1.53 19.85 -20.29
C GLN A 598 1.09 18.81 -21.33
N LEU A 599 0.17 17.95 -20.92
CA LEU A 599 -0.71 17.18 -21.80
C LEU A 599 -2.11 17.76 -21.67
N PHE A 600 -2.77 18.03 -22.79
CA PHE A 600 -4.13 18.55 -22.82
C PHE A 600 -5.02 17.68 -23.69
N MET A 601 -6.21 17.36 -23.21
CA MET A 601 -7.19 16.58 -23.96
C MET A 601 -8.54 17.28 -23.89
N LEU A 602 -9.22 17.38 -25.02
CA LEU A 602 -10.55 17.98 -25.12
C LEU A 602 -11.44 17.19 -26.09
N GLN A 603 -12.75 17.26 -25.86
CA GLN A 603 -13.76 16.68 -26.72
C GLN A 603 -14.42 17.76 -27.59
N GLU A 604 -14.73 17.41 -28.83
CA GLU A 604 -15.53 18.24 -29.75
C GLU A 604 -16.57 17.36 -30.45
N ARG A 605 -17.68 17.96 -30.88
CA ARG A 605 -18.65 17.26 -31.72
C ARG A 605 -18.12 17.14 -33.15
N LEU A 606 -18.40 16.02 -33.82
CA LEU A 606 -17.99 15.79 -35.22
C LEU A 606 -18.71 16.70 -36.22
N ASP A 607 -19.95 17.10 -35.93
CA ASP A 607 -20.77 17.99 -36.76
C ASP A 607 -20.38 19.48 -36.67
N GLU A 608 -19.52 19.84 -35.70
CA GLU A 608 -18.93 21.17 -35.56
C GLU A 608 -17.50 21.20 -36.12
N PRO A 609 -17.03 22.30 -36.75
CA PRO A 609 -15.65 22.40 -37.21
C PRO A 609 -14.65 22.39 -36.02
N PRO A 610 -13.46 21.79 -36.17
CA PRO A 610 -12.46 21.75 -35.10
C PRO A 610 -11.94 23.14 -34.74
N LEU A 611 -11.81 23.40 -33.43
CA LEU A 611 -11.24 24.63 -32.92
C LEU A 611 -9.79 24.81 -33.40
N SER A 612 -9.39 26.06 -33.62
CA SER A 612 -8.02 26.34 -34.04
C SER A 612 -7.03 26.01 -32.92
N LEU A 613 -5.77 25.75 -33.28
CA LEU A 613 -4.71 25.47 -32.30
C LEU A 613 -4.57 26.60 -31.26
N ASN A 614 -4.84 27.85 -31.66
CA ASN A 614 -4.86 29.01 -30.76
C ASN A 614 -6.04 28.96 -29.78
N ASP A 615 -7.23 28.55 -30.23
CA ASP A 615 -8.41 28.42 -29.38
C ASP A 615 -8.28 27.24 -28.42
N CYS A 616 -7.68 26.13 -28.87
CA CYS A 616 -7.30 24.99 -28.02
C CYS A 616 -6.25 25.41 -26.98
N HIS A 617 -5.24 26.18 -27.37
CA HIS A 617 -4.26 26.74 -26.43
C HIS A 617 -4.91 27.74 -25.45
N ALA A 618 -5.82 28.59 -25.91
CA ALA A 618 -6.59 29.49 -25.05
C ALA A 618 -7.49 28.72 -24.08
N LYS A 619 -8.09 27.60 -24.50
CA LYS A 619 -8.82 26.69 -23.60
C LYS A 619 -7.89 26.04 -22.58
N LEU A 620 -6.70 25.58 -22.96
CA LEU A 620 -5.69 25.08 -22.01
C LEU A 620 -5.28 26.17 -21.02
N VAL A 621 -4.98 27.39 -21.48
CA VAL A 621 -4.65 28.54 -20.63
C VAL A 621 -5.82 28.89 -19.72
N ASN A 622 -7.07 28.85 -20.19
CA ASN A 622 -8.27 29.11 -19.39
C ASN A 622 -8.55 27.99 -18.38
N GLU A 623 -8.30 26.72 -18.70
CA GLU A 623 -8.35 25.60 -17.76
C GLU A 623 -7.31 25.77 -16.66
N LEU A 624 -6.06 26.07 -17.03
CA LEU A 624 -4.97 26.34 -16.10
C LEU A 624 -5.23 27.61 -15.27
N ALA A 625 -5.86 28.63 -15.87
CA ALA A 625 -6.22 29.88 -15.20
C ALA A 625 -7.43 29.70 -14.28
N ALA A 626 -8.45 28.92 -14.65
CA ALA A 626 -9.57 28.57 -13.77
C ALA A 626 -9.11 27.70 -12.59
N ARG A 627 -8.11 26.84 -12.81
CA ARG A 627 -7.39 26.11 -11.75
C ARG A 627 -6.54 27.04 -10.85
N LYS A 628 -6.21 28.27 -11.28
CA LYS A 628 -5.53 29.31 -10.49
C LYS A 628 -6.46 30.36 -9.87
N LEU A 629 -7.55 30.72 -10.54
CA LEU A 629 -8.52 31.77 -10.17
C LEU A 629 -9.48 31.38 -9.04
N LYS A 630 -9.38 30.14 -8.54
CA LYS A 630 -9.94 29.76 -7.23
C LYS A 630 -9.09 30.27 -6.05
N PHE A 631 -8.12 31.17 -6.31
CA PHE A 631 -7.20 31.73 -5.32
C PHE A 631 -6.89 33.21 -5.64
N VAL A 632 -6.98 34.08 -4.61
CA VAL A 632 -6.56 35.52 -4.47
C VAL A 632 -7.72 36.46 -4.01
N PRO A 633 -7.57 37.17 -2.87
CA PRO A 633 -8.53 38.16 -2.34
C PRO A 633 -8.13 39.65 -2.59
N PRO A 634 -8.98 40.64 -2.28
CA PRO A 634 -8.65 42.07 -2.31
C PRO A 634 -8.21 42.66 -0.94
N LEU A 635 -7.28 43.61 -0.97
CA LEU A 635 -6.72 44.35 0.19
C LEU A 635 -7.38 45.74 0.39
N GLU A 636 -7.48 46.20 1.64
CA GLU A 636 -7.22 47.61 2.06
C GLU A 636 -6.70 47.67 3.52
N SER A 637 -5.93 48.71 3.85
CA SER A 637 -5.35 49.08 5.18
C SER A 637 -5.29 50.64 5.25
N PRO A 638 -4.91 51.37 6.35
CA PRO A 638 -4.13 51.06 7.57
C PRO A 638 -4.91 51.58 8.85
N PRO A 639 -4.36 52.09 10.01
CA PRO A 639 -2.98 52.35 10.44
C PRO A 639 -2.59 52.07 11.93
N GLN A 640 -1.30 52.40 12.19
CA GLN A 640 -0.46 52.29 13.40
C GLN A 640 -0.94 52.97 14.71
N LYS A 641 -0.33 52.53 15.83
CA LYS A 641 0.37 53.45 16.77
C LYS A 641 1.49 52.78 17.60
N SER A 642 2.49 53.60 17.97
CA SER A 642 3.54 53.34 18.97
C SER A 642 2.93 53.18 20.38
N GLY A 643 3.55 52.53 21.36
CA GLY A 643 4.99 52.46 21.64
C GLY A 643 5.39 53.57 22.62
N GLU A 644 5.17 53.32 23.92
CA GLU A 644 5.67 54.04 25.11
C GLU A 644 4.91 53.53 26.36
N ASP A 645 5.50 52.58 27.09
CA ASP A 645 5.35 52.38 28.54
C ASP A 645 6.34 51.29 29.00
N LEU A 646 7.58 51.67 29.33
CA LEU A 646 8.02 51.79 30.73
C LEU A 646 7.94 50.45 31.49
N ALA A 647 8.92 49.56 31.38
CA ALA A 647 10.26 49.74 31.94
C ALA A 647 10.29 50.36 33.36
N GLN A 648 9.60 49.75 34.34
CA GLN A 648 9.79 50.03 35.77
C GLN A 648 9.78 48.77 36.65
N SER A 649 10.62 48.80 37.70
CA SER A 649 10.93 47.73 38.67
C SER A 649 11.56 46.45 38.08
N SER A 650 12.85 46.17 38.22
CA SER A 650 13.70 46.06 39.43
C SER A 650 13.44 44.80 40.28
N ARG A 651 14.31 43.81 40.06
CA ARG A 651 15.21 43.19 41.07
C ARG A 651 14.62 42.80 42.43
N GLU A 652 14.55 41.47 42.66
CA GLU A 652 14.80 40.68 43.89
C GLU A 652 14.21 39.27 43.64
N SER A 653 14.67 38.13 44.16
CA SER A 653 15.88 37.77 44.91
C SER A 653 16.12 36.24 44.90
N LYS A 654 17.38 35.79 45.12
CA LYS A 654 17.88 34.49 45.61
C LYS A 654 17.29 33.13 45.12
N ALA A 655 18.20 32.25 44.72
CA ALA A 655 17.99 30.79 44.70
C ALA A 655 18.13 30.14 46.10
N PRO A 656 17.51 28.97 46.34
CA PRO A 656 17.88 28.02 47.39
C PRO A 656 18.51 26.72 46.84
N ASP A 657 19.22 26.00 47.73
CA ASP A 657 20.13 24.88 47.42
C ASP A 657 19.45 23.54 47.05
N GLY A 658 20.16 22.67 46.31
CA GLY A 658 19.69 21.30 46.01
C GLY A 658 20.61 20.36 45.17
N ALA A 659 21.84 20.75 44.82
CA ALA A 659 22.61 20.09 43.75
C ALA A 659 23.55 18.92 44.16
N ALA A 660 23.32 18.26 45.31
CA ALA A 660 24.23 17.22 45.82
C ALA A 660 24.08 15.79 45.22
N PRO A 661 22.88 15.24 44.94
CA PRO A 661 22.74 13.78 44.74
C PRO A 661 23.36 13.19 43.47
N VAL A 662 23.50 13.96 42.40
CA VAL A 662 23.81 13.39 41.07
C VAL A 662 25.31 13.13 40.87
N GLN A 663 26.18 13.89 41.53
CA GLN A 663 27.63 13.74 41.37
C GLN A 663 28.18 12.49 42.08
N GLU A 664 27.59 12.08 43.21
CA GLU A 664 28.01 10.88 43.94
C GLU A 664 27.67 9.60 43.16
N LEU A 665 26.44 9.51 42.62
CA LEU A 665 25.99 8.33 41.86
C LEU A 665 26.77 8.14 40.53
N ALA A 666 27.15 9.24 39.86
CA ALA A 666 28.00 9.17 38.67
C ALA A 666 29.40 8.61 38.97
N ASN A 667 30.00 9.02 40.10
CA ASN A 667 31.29 8.50 40.55
C ASN A 667 31.23 7.01 40.96
N GLU A 668 30.11 6.58 41.53
CA GLU A 668 29.89 5.19 41.97
C GLU A 668 29.74 4.23 40.77
N VAL A 669 29.04 4.67 39.70
CA VAL A 669 28.94 3.93 38.44
C VAL A 669 30.31 3.82 37.73
N ASP A 670 31.08 4.90 37.67
CA ASP A 670 32.40 4.87 37.01
C ASP A 670 33.40 3.96 37.77
N GLN A 671 33.37 3.95 39.11
CA GLN A 671 34.14 2.99 39.91
C GLN A 671 33.80 1.53 39.60
N GLN A 672 32.51 1.19 39.48
CA GLN A 672 32.08 -0.18 39.16
C GLN A 672 32.52 -0.61 37.75
N PHE A 673 32.47 0.29 36.77
CA PHE A 673 32.99 0.02 35.42
C PHE A 673 34.52 -0.16 35.39
N GLN A 674 35.28 0.65 36.13
CA GLN A 674 36.73 0.48 36.23
C GLN A 674 37.12 -0.83 36.92
N GLN A 675 36.37 -1.24 37.95
CA GLN A 675 36.59 -2.51 38.66
C GLN A 675 36.30 -3.73 37.76
N LEU A 676 35.17 -3.72 37.03
CA LEU A 676 34.84 -4.79 36.07
C LEU A 676 35.87 -4.90 34.94
N ARG A 677 36.36 -3.77 34.39
CA ARG A 677 37.43 -3.75 33.39
C ARG A 677 38.71 -4.41 33.90
N ALA A 678 39.08 -4.21 35.17
CA ALA A 678 40.24 -4.84 35.78
C ALA A 678 40.06 -6.36 35.96
N GLU A 679 38.88 -6.82 36.37
CA GLU A 679 38.57 -8.25 36.53
C GLU A 679 38.59 -9.00 35.19
N ILE A 680 37.98 -8.44 34.15
CA ILE A 680 38.00 -9.00 32.78
C ILE A 680 39.45 -9.13 32.27
N ARG A 681 40.25 -8.07 32.42
CA ARG A 681 41.66 -8.04 31.98
C ARG A 681 42.50 -9.10 32.70
N ASN A 682 42.29 -9.29 34.00
CA ASN A 682 42.98 -10.31 34.79
C ASN A 682 42.57 -11.74 34.40
N ALA A 683 41.27 -11.98 34.14
CA ALA A 683 40.77 -13.27 33.68
C ALA A 683 41.31 -13.65 32.28
N GLN A 684 41.43 -12.67 31.37
CA GLN A 684 41.98 -12.87 30.02
C GLN A 684 43.48 -13.19 30.03
N ILE A 685 44.26 -12.52 30.89
CA ILE A 685 45.69 -12.82 31.10
C ILE A 685 45.86 -14.25 31.63
N ALA A 686 44.99 -14.70 32.55
CA ALA A 686 44.99 -16.08 33.05
C ALA A 686 44.59 -17.12 31.98
N ALA A 687 43.75 -16.73 31.00
CA ALA A 687 43.30 -17.58 29.90
C ALA A 687 44.23 -17.57 28.66
N GLY A 688 45.27 -16.74 28.64
CA GLY A 688 46.25 -16.69 27.54
C GLY A 688 45.74 -16.02 26.25
N VAL A 689 44.69 -15.20 26.32
CA VAL A 689 44.10 -14.48 25.17
C VAL A 689 44.71 -13.07 25.06
N ASP A 690 44.95 -12.59 23.83
CA ASP A 690 45.46 -11.23 23.58
C ASP A 690 44.41 -10.17 23.99
N PRO A 691 44.69 -9.31 25.00
CA PRO A 691 43.71 -8.33 25.49
C PRO A 691 43.25 -7.33 24.42
N ASN A 692 44.08 -7.05 23.40
CA ASN A 692 43.85 -5.97 22.46
C ASN A 692 42.72 -6.23 21.43
N GLN A 693 42.25 -7.47 21.31
CA GLN A 693 41.09 -7.78 20.43
C GLN A 693 39.75 -7.44 21.08
N PHE A 694 39.63 -7.53 22.40
CA PHE A 694 38.36 -7.33 23.12
C PHE A 694 38.18 -5.90 23.65
N ASP A 695 39.27 -5.23 24.03
CA ASP A 695 39.25 -3.84 24.53
C ASP A 695 38.49 -2.92 23.54
N LYS A 696 38.62 -3.11 22.21
CA LYS A 696 37.91 -2.29 21.20
C LYS A 696 36.40 -2.44 21.15
N GLN A 697 35.84 -3.61 21.48
CA GLN A 697 34.38 -3.79 21.51
C GLN A 697 33.78 -3.21 22.80
N VAL A 698 34.42 -3.49 23.94
CA VAL A 698 33.99 -2.93 25.23
C VAL A 698 34.15 -1.41 25.26
N GLU A 699 35.22 -0.86 24.70
CA GLU A 699 35.43 0.59 24.60
C GLU A 699 34.42 1.24 23.64
N ALA A 700 34.08 0.61 22.52
CA ALA A 700 33.04 1.09 21.61
C ALA A 700 31.65 1.09 22.27
N GLU A 701 31.28 0.05 23.02
CA GLU A 701 30.02 0.04 23.77
C GLU A 701 30.03 1.03 24.93
N THR A 702 31.12 1.16 25.69
CA THR A 702 31.21 2.15 26.78
C THR A 702 31.06 3.57 26.24
N VAL A 703 31.72 3.89 25.12
CA VAL A 703 31.62 5.22 24.46
C VAL A 703 30.25 5.47 23.85
N ARG A 704 29.60 4.43 23.31
CA ARG A 704 28.23 4.49 22.80
C ARG A 704 27.24 4.78 23.95
N LEU A 705 27.29 4.02 25.03
CA LEU A 705 26.42 4.19 26.20
C LEU A 705 26.65 5.55 26.89
N ALA A 706 27.90 5.98 27.04
CA ALA A 706 28.23 7.30 27.59
C ALA A 706 27.66 8.46 26.74
N LYS A 707 27.64 8.31 25.40
CA LYS A 707 27.00 9.28 24.48
C LYS A 707 25.47 9.21 24.51
N GLU A 708 24.89 8.01 24.55
CA GLU A 708 23.43 7.81 24.63
C GLU A 708 22.84 8.36 25.94
N TRP A 709 23.64 8.45 27.02
CA TRP A 709 23.15 8.77 28.37
C TRP A 709 23.48 10.19 28.88
N ASN A 710 24.24 10.99 28.12
CA ASN A 710 24.46 12.44 28.32
C ASN A 710 24.78 12.87 29.77
N LEU A 711 25.74 12.20 30.40
CA LEU A 711 26.10 12.38 31.82
C LEU A 711 26.67 13.77 32.18
N ASP A 712 27.04 14.59 31.19
CA ASP A 712 27.49 15.97 31.39
C ASP A 712 26.38 16.93 31.85
N GLY A 713 25.10 16.51 31.77
CA GLY A 713 23.92 17.35 32.03
C GLY A 713 23.36 17.37 33.46
N GLY A 714 23.93 16.60 34.39
CA GLY A 714 23.66 16.74 35.84
C GLY A 714 22.27 16.33 36.35
N THR A 715 21.44 15.60 35.57
CA THR A 715 20.19 14.97 36.06
C THR A 715 19.97 13.59 35.42
N ILE A 716 19.55 12.61 36.24
CA ILE A 716 19.36 11.21 35.84
C ILE A 716 17.86 10.93 35.62
N PRO A 717 17.44 10.25 34.53
CA PRO A 717 16.02 9.96 34.29
C PRO A 717 15.41 8.93 35.28
N PRO A 718 14.09 8.98 35.53
CA PRO A 718 13.38 7.92 36.24
C PRO A 718 13.56 6.56 35.56
N GLY A 719 13.65 5.47 36.33
CA GLY A 719 13.90 4.11 35.84
C GLY A 719 15.33 3.81 35.33
N PHE A 720 16.21 4.81 35.21
CA PHE A 720 17.58 4.65 34.67
C PHE A 720 18.42 3.63 35.46
N GLU A 721 18.34 3.63 36.79
CA GLU A 721 19.07 2.68 37.65
C GLU A 721 18.81 1.21 37.29
N TYR A 722 17.56 0.87 36.95
CA TYR A 722 17.20 -0.51 36.58
C TYR A 722 17.72 -0.88 35.20
N LYS A 723 17.57 0.02 34.21
CA LYS A 723 18.08 -0.22 32.85
C LYS A 723 19.59 -0.40 32.85
N ALA A 724 20.33 0.49 33.53
CA ALA A 724 21.78 0.39 33.67
C ALA A 724 22.21 -0.89 34.41
N ALA A 725 21.54 -1.27 35.50
CA ALA A 725 21.84 -2.51 36.23
C ALA A 725 21.56 -3.77 35.39
N MET A 726 20.48 -3.79 34.60
CA MET A 726 20.12 -4.93 33.76
C MET A 726 21.09 -5.13 32.58
N GLU A 727 21.49 -4.04 31.91
CA GLU A 727 22.55 -4.06 30.90
C GLU A 727 23.87 -4.61 31.49
N PHE A 728 24.24 -4.15 32.70
CA PHE A 728 25.43 -4.61 33.41
C PHE A 728 25.37 -6.11 33.76
N TRP A 729 24.21 -6.60 34.22
CA TRP A 729 24.01 -8.02 34.51
C TRP A 729 24.05 -8.90 33.24
N ASN A 730 23.46 -8.44 32.13
CA ASN A 730 23.54 -9.13 30.84
C ASN A 730 24.99 -9.26 30.35
N LEU A 731 25.81 -8.22 30.54
CA LEU A 731 27.23 -8.25 30.20
C LEU A 731 28.00 -9.24 31.09
N GLN A 732 27.78 -9.22 32.42
CA GLN A 732 28.36 -10.20 33.35
C GLN A 732 27.97 -11.64 32.99
N LYS A 733 26.71 -11.87 32.61
CA LYS A 733 26.21 -13.18 32.15
C LYS A 733 26.94 -13.64 30.89
N SER A 734 27.08 -12.77 29.89
CA SER A 734 27.79 -13.09 28.64
C SER A 734 29.25 -13.50 28.88
N ILE A 735 29.92 -12.84 29.84
CA ILE A 735 31.30 -13.17 30.24
C ILE A 735 31.36 -14.52 30.97
N HIS A 736 30.42 -14.78 31.90
CA HIS A 736 30.33 -16.06 32.60
C HIS A 736 30.06 -17.23 31.63
N ASP A 737 29.10 -17.08 30.72
CA ASP A 737 28.79 -18.09 29.70
C ASP A 737 30.01 -18.37 28.80
N ALA A 738 30.79 -17.36 28.45
CA ALA A 738 32.03 -17.51 27.67
C ALA A 738 33.15 -18.22 28.47
N GLN A 739 33.30 -17.95 29.77
CA GLN A 739 34.28 -18.62 30.65
C GLN A 739 33.94 -20.11 30.83
N VAL A 740 32.65 -20.43 31.04
CA VAL A 740 32.14 -21.80 31.12
C VAL A 740 32.34 -22.54 29.79
N ALA A 741 32.07 -21.89 28.66
CA ALA A 741 32.31 -22.46 27.33
C ALA A 741 33.81 -22.71 27.03
N ALA A 742 34.70 -21.91 27.61
CA ALA A 742 36.15 -22.08 27.53
C ALA A 742 36.72 -23.13 28.52
N GLY A 743 35.89 -23.72 29.39
CA GLY A 743 36.31 -24.72 30.37
C GLY A 743 37.09 -24.15 31.57
N VAL A 744 36.95 -22.85 31.85
CA VAL A 744 37.56 -22.17 33.00
C VAL A 744 36.59 -22.16 34.18
N GLU A 745 37.09 -22.35 35.40
CA GLU A 745 36.28 -22.32 36.62
C GLU A 745 35.77 -20.88 36.89
N ALA A 746 34.48 -20.65 36.63
CA ALA A 746 33.86 -19.33 36.68
C ALA A 746 33.18 -19.06 38.04
N ASN A 747 33.28 -17.82 38.54
CA ASN A 747 32.56 -17.39 39.74
C ASN A 747 31.03 -17.47 39.54
N PRO A 748 30.25 -17.82 40.57
CA PRO A 748 28.80 -17.92 40.47
C PRO A 748 28.16 -16.55 40.17
N LEU A 749 27.26 -16.53 39.19
CA LEU A 749 26.57 -15.31 38.75
C LEU A 749 25.61 -14.81 39.85
N PRO A 750 25.60 -13.49 40.19
CA PRO A 750 24.56 -12.93 41.04
C PRO A 750 23.17 -13.03 40.34
N PRO A 751 22.06 -13.04 41.11
CA PRO A 751 20.72 -12.99 40.52
C PRO A 751 20.50 -11.68 39.75
N PRO A 752 19.65 -11.68 38.70
CA PRO A 752 19.38 -10.48 37.92
C PRO A 752 18.79 -9.37 38.80
N PRO A 753 19.16 -8.10 38.58
CA PRO A 753 18.60 -6.99 39.33
C PRO A 753 17.09 -6.92 39.06
N THR A 754 16.30 -6.76 40.11
CA THR A 754 14.87 -6.48 40.00
C THR A 754 14.66 -4.97 39.89
N PRO A 755 13.61 -4.48 39.21
CA PRO A 755 13.34 -3.05 39.16
C PRO A 755 13.09 -2.53 40.57
N LYS A 756 13.97 -1.63 41.05
CA LYS A 756 13.69 -0.85 42.25
C LYS A 756 12.38 -0.10 42.00
N PRO A 757 11.39 -0.18 42.90
CA PRO A 757 10.18 0.61 42.73
C PRO A 757 10.57 2.08 42.76
N GLU A 758 10.23 2.82 41.71
CA GLU A 758 10.26 4.28 41.75
C GLU A 758 9.50 4.76 42.98
N VAL A 759 10.08 5.73 43.69
CA VAL A 759 9.36 6.50 44.71
C VAL A 759 8.36 7.38 43.97
N VAL A 760 7.19 6.82 43.70
CA VAL A 760 6.03 7.54 43.17
C VAL A 760 5.59 8.57 44.22
N PRO A 761 5.18 9.80 43.87
CA PRO A 761 4.37 10.60 44.77
C PRO A 761 3.19 9.75 45.27
N GLU A 762 2.81 9.92 46.54
CA GLU A 762 1.86 9.03 47.21
C GLU A 762 0.58 8.84 46.38
N VAL A 763 0.11 7.59 46.34
CA VAL A 763 -1.12 7.21 45.66
C VAL A 763 -2.24 8.12 46.17
N GLU A 764 -2.84 8.94 45.28
CA GLU A 764 -4.06 9.68 45.62
C GLU A 764 -5.08 8.66 46.13
N GLU A 765 -5.51 8.81 47.38
CA GLU A 765 -6.29 7.79 48.08
C GLU A 765 -7.53 7.39 47.27
N THR A 766 -7.51 6.20 46.68
CA THR A 766 -8.66 5.70 45.94
C THR A 766 -9.82 5.53 46.93
N GLY A 767 -10.92 6.25 46.71
CA GLY A 767 -12.15 6.06 47.50
C GLY A 767 -12.69 4.62 47.43
N TRP A 768 -12.18 3.82 46.48
CA TRP A 768 -12.39 2.39 46.31
C TRP A 768 -11.46 1.55 47.19
N THR A 769 -12.01 0.46 47.72
CA THR A 769 -11.28 -0.64 48.37
C THR A 769 -11.73 -1.95 47.71
N ARG A 770 -10.99 -3.04 47.90
CA ARG A 770 -11.36 -4.37 47.40
C ARG A 770 -12.82 -4.72 47.69
N ASP A 771 -13.22 -4.63 48.96
CA ASP A 771 -14.59 -4.95 49.42
C ASP A 771 -15.65 -4.05 48.78
N LYS A 772 -15.33 -2.78 48.51
CA LYS A 772 -16.24 -1.85 47.80
C LYS A 772 -16.38 -2.24 46.33
N VAL A 773 -15.30 -2.64 45.67
CA VAL A 773 -15.32 -3.11 44.27
C VAL A 773 -16.18 -4.37 44.15
N GLU A 774 -15.95 -5.35 45.03
CA GLU A 774 -16.72 -6.60 45.10
C GLU A 774 -18.21 -6.34 45.39
N ALA A 775 -18.54 -5.57 46.43
CA ALA A 775 -19.92 -5.25 46.79
C ALA A 775 -20.66 -4.43 45.71
N HIS A 776 -19.97 -3.47 45.09
CA HIS A 776 -20.54 -2.66 44.01
C HIS A 776 -20.81 -3.50 42.77
N HIS A 777 -19.85 -4.32 42.33
CA HIS A 777 -20.06 -5.26 41.23
C HIS A 777 -21.19 -6.26 41.52
N ALA A 778 -21.22 -6.86 42.71
CA ALA A 778 -22.27 -7.80 43.13
C ALA A 778 -23.68 -7.16 43.18
N SER A 779 -23.76 -5.83 43.34
CA SER A 779 -25.02 -5.07 43.23
C SER A 779 -25.44 -4.71 41.80
N GLY A 780 -24.66 -5.11 40.79
CA GLY A 780 -24.84 -4.72 39.38
C GLY A 780 -24.27 -3.33 39.05
N GLY A 781 -23.44 -2.77 39.92
CA GLY A 781 -22.84 -1.44 39.76
C GLY A 781 -21.73 -1.40 38.71
N SER A 782 -21.73 -0.35 37.88
CA SER A 782 -20.68 -0.09 36.89
C SER A 782 -19.40 0.42 37.55
N LEU A 783 -18.24 -0.09 37.12
CA LEU A 783 -16.90 0.34 37.51
C LEU A 783 -16.21 1.14 36.39
N GLU A 784 -17.00 1.64 35.43
CA GLU A 784 -16.53 2.46 34.30
C GLU A 784 -15.88 3.77 34.78
N GLY A 785 -14.72 4.10 34.19
CA GLY A 785 -13.92 5.29 34.50
C GLY A 785 -13.32 5.35 35.91
N GLN A 786 -13.45 4.29 36.73
CA GLN A 786 -13.06 4.36 38.15
C GLN A 786 -11.54 4.28 38.36
N MET A 787 -11.06 5.01 39.37
CA MET A 787 -9.68 4.94 39.84
C MET A 787 -9.50 3.74 40.77
N LEU A 788 -8.90 2.67 40.25
CA LEU A 788 -8.66 1.38 40.90
C LEU A 788 -7.16 1.03 40.95
N ALA A 789 -6.29 2.00 40.71
CA ALA A 789 -4.84 1.82 40.56
C ALA A 789 -4.21 1.25 41.83
N GLY A 790 -3.31 0.27 41.68
CA GLY A 790 -2.61 -0.38 42.79
C GLY A 790 -3.47 -1.26 43.71
N LEU A 791 -4.79 -1.37 43.50
CA LEU A 791 -5.66 -2.21 44.34
C LEU A 791 -5.35 -3.70 44.20
N ASP A 792 -5.53 -4.44 45.30
CA ASP A 792 -5.45 -5.91 45.30
C ASP A 792 -6.83 -6.55 45.12
N LEU A 793 -7.14 -6.86 43.86
CA LEU A 793 -8.36 -7.49 43.38
C LEU A 793 -8.17 -8.99 43.09
N SER A 794 -6.99 -9.54 43.41
CA SER A 794 -6.59 -10.93 43.12
C SER A 794 -7.64 -11.95 43.56
N GLY A 795 -8.03 -12.85 42.67
CA GLY A 795 -8.99 -13.92 42.94
C GLY A 795 -10.44 -13.49 43.13
N LEU A 796 -10.81 -12.22 42.85
CA LEU A 796 -12.21 -11.82 42.81
C LEU A 796 -12.93 -12.42 41.60
N ASP A 797 -14.25 -12.58 41.72
CA ASP A 797 -15.15 -12.75 40.58
C ASP A 797 -15.65 -11.37 40.14
N LEU A 798 -15.27 -10.99 38.93
CA LEU A 798 -15.66 -9.77 38.21
C LEU A 798 -16.26 -10.14 36.84
N THR A 799 -16.92 -11.30 36.76
CA THR A 799 -17.60 -11.79 35.55
C THR A 799 -18.63 -10.78 35.04
N GLY A 800 -18.49 -10.36 33.78
CA GLY A 800 -19.36 -9.37 33.14
C GLY A 800 -19.21 -7.95 33.70
N ALA A 801 -18.20 -7.66 34.53
CA ALA A 801 -18.00 -6.33 35.09
C ALA A 801 -17.76 -5.27 34.00
N ASN A 802 -18.45 -4.13 34.09
CA ASN A 802 -18.15 -2.98 33.25
C ASN A 802 -16.99 -2.18 33.86
N LEU A 803 -15.78 -2.42 33.36
CA LEU A 803 -14.51 -1.79 33.72
C LEU A 803 -13.99 -0.88 32.60
N ARG A 804 -14.87 -0.45 31.69
CA ARG A 804 -14.53 0.43 30.56
C ARG A 804 -13.83 1.69 31.05
N ALA A 805 -12.73 2.07 30.40
CA ALA A 805 -11.91 3.23 30.78
C ALA A 805 -11.46 3.28 32.26
N ALA A 806 -11.54 2.16 33.01
CA ALA A 806 -11.09 2.12 34.40
C ALA A 806 -9.55 2.21 34.47
N ILE A 807 -9.05 2.85 35.53
CA ILE A 807 -7.62 3.02 35.77
C ILE A 807 -7.19 1.95 36.76
N LEU A 808 -6.69 0.83 36.24
CA LEU A 808 -6.20 -0.37 36.93
C LEU A 808 -4.66 -0.47 36.93
N ARG A 809 -3.96 0.63 36.61
CA ARG A 809 -2.49 0.68 36.55
C ARG A 809 -1.87 0.13 37.85
N LYS A 810 -0.90 -0.79 37.74
CA LYS A 810 -0.26 -1.50 38.86
C LYS A 810 -1.21 -2.29 39.80
N ALA A 811 -2.48 -2.50 39.44
CA ALA A 811 -3.39 -3.33 40.24
C ALA A 811 -2.94 -4.80 40.22
N LYS A 812 -3.25 -5.53 41.29
CA LYS A 812 -3.09 -6.98 41.35
C LYS A 812 -4.42 -7.64 41.03
N LEU A 813 -4.42 -8.41 39.96
CA LEU A 813 -5.55 -9.14 39.40
C LEU A 813 -5.21 -10.64 39.28
N VAL A 814 -4.23 -11.13 40.05
CA VAL A 814 -3.76 -12.53 40.01
C VAL A 814 -4.92 -13.49 40.25
N GLY A 815 -5.15 -14.42 39.31
CA GLY A 815 -6.24 -15.41 39.37
C GLY A 815 -7.66 -14.81 39.37
N THR A 816 -7.85 -13.55 39.00
CA THR A 816 -9.17 -12.89 38.96
C THR A 816 -10.00 -13.42 37.79
N THR A 817 -11.30 -13.61 38.00
CA THR A 817 -12.23 -13.96 36.92
C THR A 817 -12.80 -12.68 36.30
N LEU A 818 -12.38 -12.37 35.08
CA LEU A 818 -12.82 -11.24 34.24
C LEU A 818 -13.58 -11.75 33.00
N HIS A 819 -14.24 -12.90 33.15
CA HIS A 819 -15.00 -13.58 32.10
C HIS A 819 -16.10 -12.66 31.55
N ASP A 820 -16.25 -12.53 30.23
CA ASP A 820 -17.19 -11.58 29.59
C ASP A 820 -17.07 -10.10 30.04
N ALA A 821 -16.02 -9.70 30.77
CA ALA A 821 -15.89 -8.34 31.30
C ALA A 821 -15.64 -7.31 30.18
N ASN A 822 -16.09 -6.07 30.38
CA ASN A 822 -15.84 -4.96 29.46
C ASN A 822 -14.68 -4.11 29.99
N LEU A 823 -13.49 -4.27 29.41
CA LEU A 823 -12.25 -3.58 29.75
C LEU A 823 -11.82 -2.58 28.67
N GLY A 824 -12.67 -2.28 27.67
CA GLY A 824 -12.28 -1.41 26.56
C GLY A 824 -11.87 -0.01 27.04
N LEU A 825 -10.77 0.53 26.51
CA LEU A 825 -10.08 1.77 26.95
C LEU A 825 -9.52 1.74 28.38
N ALA A 826 -9.57 0.62 29.12
CA ALA A 826 -9.00 0.56 30.47
C ALA A 826 -7.47 0.66 30.46
N ASN A 827 -6.90 1.28 31.49
CA ASN A 827 -5.45 1.34 31.71
C ASN A 827 -5.05 0.28 32.74
N LEU A 828 -4.43 -0.81 32.28
CA LEU A 828 -3.87 -1.91 33.07
C LEU A 828 -2.33 -1.92 33.01
N ALA A 829 -1.69 -0.79 32.71
CA ALA A 829 -0.24 -0.72 32.56
C ALA A 829 0.46 -1.20 33.85
N ALA A 830 1.47 -2.06 33.70
CA ALA A 830 2.19 -2.73 34.79
C ALA A 830 1.29 -3.44 35.84
N ALA A 831 0.05 -3.80 35.51
CA ALA A 831 -0.80 -4.64 36.36
C ALA A 831 -0.34 -6.11 36.32
N ASP A 832 -0.64 -6.86 37.38
CA ASP A 832 -0.36 -8.30 37.47
C ASP A 832 -1.65 -9.10 37.30
N LEU A 833 -1.85 -9.68 36.11
CA LEU A 833 -2.96 -10.57 35.76
C LEU A 833 -2.49 -12.04 35.61
N THR A 834 -1.44 -12.45 36.34
CA THR A 834 -0.96 -13.84 36.34
C THR A 834 -2.11 -14.81 36.64
N ASP A 835 -2.24 -15.87 35.84
CA ASP A 835 -3.31 -16.88 35.93
C ASP A 835 -4.77 -16.32 35.87
N ALA A 836 -5.00 -15.06 35.46
CA ALA A 836 -6.35 -14.48 35.36
C ALA A 836 -7.15 -15.03 34.17
N ASP A 837 -8.48 -15.10 34.30
CA ASP A 837 -9.39 -15.53 33.22
C ASP A 837 -10.14 -14.34 32.61
N LEU A 838 -9.66 -13.85 31.47
CA LEU A 838 -10.27 -12.82 30.63
C LEU A 838 -11.04 -13.44 29.44
N THR A 839 -11.42 -14.71 29.48
CA THR A 839 -12.11 -15.39 28.36
C THR A 839 -13.36 -14.61 27.94
N ARG A 840 -13.50 -14.33 26.63
CA ARG A 840 -14.56 -13.48 26.01
C ARG A 840 -14.61 -12.01 26.47
N ALA A 841 -13.64 -11.51 27.24
CA ALA A 841 -13.61 -10.10 27.61
C ALA A 841 -13.45 -9.17 26.38
N ASN A 842 -14.07 -7.99 26.44
CA ASN A 842 -13.86 -6.91 25.49
C ASN A 842 -12.68 -6.06 25.96
N LEU A 843 -11.55 -6.14 25.27
CA LEU A 843 -10.30 -5.46 25.62
C LEU A 843 -10.00 -4.26 24.70
N LYS A 844 -10.89 -3.89 23.78
CA LYS A 844 -10.63 -2.88 22.72
C LYS A 844 -9.93 -1.63 23.21
N HIS A 845 -8.78 -1.32 22.62
CA HIS A 845 -7.98 -0.13 22.95
C HIS A 845 -7.56 -0.03 24.43
N ALA A 846 -7.57 -1.12 25.19
CA ALA A 846 -7.00 -1.16 26.54
C ALA A 846 -5.46 -1.15 26.49
N ASP A 847 -4.85 -0.59 27.53
CA ASP A 847 -3.39 -0.50 27.70
C ASP A 847 -2.91 -1.51 28.74
N PHE A 848 -2.14 -2.51 28.31
CA PHE A 848 -1.47 -3.53 29.11
C PHE A 848 0.06 -3.35 29.08
N SER A 849 0.58 -2.15 28.78
CA SER A 849 2.03 -1.91 28.64
C SER A 849 2.80 -2.36 29.89
N GLY A 850 3.76 -3.26 29.70
CA GLY A 850 4.56 -3.87 30.78
C GLY A 850 3.76 -4.68 31.81
N ALA A 851 2.51 -5.05 31.53
CA ALA A 851 1.71 -5.90 32.42
C ALA A 851 2.19 -7.36 32.41
N VAL A 852 1.88 -8.10 33.48
CA VAL A 852 2.18 -9.53 33.59
C VAL A 852 0.90 -10.32 33.32
N LEU A 853 0.90 -11.15 32.28
CA LEU A 853 -0.20 -12.03 31.89
C LEU A 853 0.29 -13.49 31.76
N HIS A 854 1.25 -13.89 32.61
CA HIS A 854 1.77 -15.25 32.63
C HIS A 854 0.63 -16.24 32.85
N LYS A 855 0.48 -17.19 31.91
CA LYS A 855 -0.62 -18.19 31.86
C LYS A 855 -2.06 -17.62 31.89
N ALA A 856 -2.25 -16.32 31.69
CA ALA A 856 -3.58 -15.75 31.61
C ALA A 856 -4.38 -16.36 30.44
N ARG A 857 -5.71 -16.39 30.57
CA ARG A 857 -6.63 -16.88 29.54
C ARG A 857 -7.34 -15.70 28.89
N LEU A 858 -7.02 -15.44 27.63
CA LEU A 858 -7.63 -14.41 26.78
C LEU A 858 -8.35 -15.06 25.58
N ASP A 859 -8.85 -16.28 25.75
CA ASP A 859 -9.52 -17.04 24.70
C ASP A 859 -10.80 -16.31 24.25
N ASN A 860 -11.00 -16.17 22.94
CA ASN A 860 -12.15 -15.49 22.33
C ASN A 860 -12.32 -14.00 22.73
N THR A 861 -11.26 -13.34 23.19
CA THR A 861 -11.28 -11.89 23.51
C THR A 861 -11.36 -11.02 22.25
N ASP A 862 -11.96 -9.84 22.39
CA ASP A 862 -11.79 -8.77 21.40
C ASP A 862 -10.72 -7.77 21.88
N ALA A 863 -9.49 -8.02 21.45
CA ALA A 863 -8.29 -7.23 21.70
C ALA A 863 -7.95 -6.29 20.54
N THR A 864 -8.95 -5.82 19.77
CA THR A 864 -8.71 -4.90 18.65
C THR A 864 -8.03 -3.63 19.16
N GLY A 865 -6.88 -3.28 18.59
CA GLY A 865 -6.14 -2.06 18.92
C GLY A 865 -5.60 -1.97 20.35
N THR A 866 -5.48 -3.08 21.09
CA THR A 866 -4.85 -3.06 22.43
C THR A 866 -3.37 -2.71 22.37
N ILE A 867 -2.91 -1.95 23.36
CA ILE A 867 -1.47 -1.74 23.59
C ILE A 867 -1.00 -2.84 24.55
N MET A 868 -0.06 -3.67 24.11
CA MET A 868 0.53 -4.78 24.86
C MET A 868 2.07 -4.74 24.73
N ALA A 869 2.63 -3.53 24.67
CA ALA A 869 4.07 -3.34 24.51
C ALA A 869 4.84 -3.81 25.77
N GLY A 870 5.91 -4.59 25.58
CA GLY A 870 6.71 -5.17 26.66
C GLY A 870 5.94 -6.13 27.59
N VAL A 871 4.75 -6.59 27.19
CA VAL A 871 3.88 -7.43 28.04
C VAL A 871 4.46 -8.84 28.22
N TRP A 872 4.21 -9.47 29.36
CA TRP A 872 4.65 -10.86 29.62
C TRP A 872 3.49 -11.84 29.47
N LEU A 873 3.29 -12.36 28.25
CA LEU A 873 2.27 -13.35 27.86
C LEU A 873 2.81 -14.80 27.84
N THR A 874 3.88 -15.08 28.59
CA THR A 874 4.53 -16.39 28.57
C THR A 874 3.57 -17.51 29.00
N SER A 875 3.45 -18.54 28.17
CA SER A 875 2.47 -19.64 28.31
C SER A 875 1.00 -19.22 28.42
N ALA A 876 0.63 -17.99 28.02
CA ALA A 876 -0.77 -17.55 27.96
C ALA A 876 -1.55 -18.24 26.83
N SER A 877 -2.87 -18.28 26.96
CA SER A 877 -3.78 -18.73 25.89
C SER A 877 -4.55 -17.53 25.34
N MET A 878 -4.50 -17.31 24.03
CA MET A 878 -5.24 -16.25 23.32
C MET A 878 -5.92 -16.85 22.08
N GLN A 879 -6.56 -18.01 22.22
CA GLN A 879 -7.10 -18.76 21.08
C GLN A 879 -8.42 -18.14 20.58
N ASN A 880 -8.61 -18.09 19.26
CA ASN A 880 -9.76 -17.43 18.60
C ASN A 880 -9.94 -15.94 18.98
N ALA A 881 -8.87 -15.27 19.45
CA ALA A 881 -8.90 -13.87 19.81
C ALA A 881 -8.90 -12.96 18.57
N ASN A 882 -9.58 -11.82 18.66
CA ASN A 882 -9.53 -10.76 17.67
C ASN A 882 -8.56 -9.66 18.13
N ALA A 883 -7.28 -9.78 17.79
CA ALA A 883 -6.20 -8.85 18.14
C ALA A 883 -5.72 -8.03 16.92
N VAL A 884 -6.64 -7.71 16.02
CA VAL A 884 -6.40 -6.87 14.84
C VAL A 884 -5.88 -5.50 15.28
N ARG A 885 -4.77 -5.05 14.70
CA ARG A 885 -4.06 -3.80 15.06
C ARG A 885 -3.49 -3.73 16.49
N ALA A 886 -3.43 -4.84 17.24
CA ALA A 886 -2.81 -4.84 18.56
C ALA A 886 -1.28 -4.62 18.48
N CYS A 887 -0.71 -3.95 19.49
CA CYS A 887 0.74 -3.73 19.59
C CYS A 887 1.34 -4.68 20.63
N PHE A 888 2.08 -5.69 20.17
CA PHE A 888 2.88 -6.64 20.95
C PHE A 888 4.39 -6.34 20.85
N ALA A 889 4.79 -5.10 20.55
CA ALA A 889 6.20 -4.73 20.43
C ALA A 889 6.97 -5.06 21.72
N ASP A 890 8.15 -5.67 21.59
CA ASP A 890 8.98 -6.15 22.72
C ASP A 890 8.30 -7.14 23.69
N ALA A 891 7.12 -7.67 23.38
CA ALA A 891 6.40 -8.60 24.25
C ALA A 891 7.06 -9.99 24.31
N ASP A 892 6.94 -10.66 25.46
CA ASP A 892 7.32 -12.07 25.60
C ASP A 892 6.10 -13.00 25.55
N LEU A 893 5.92 -13.63 24.40
CA LEU A 893 4.89 -14.63 24.12
C LEU A 893 5.49 -16.06 24.08
N THR A 894 6.64 -16.30 24.73
CA THR A 894 7.31 -17.61 24.74
C THR A 894 6.35 -18.71 25.20
N GLY A 895 6.13 -19.72 24.35
CA GLY A 895 5.22 -20.83 24.62
C GLY A 895 3.72 -20.50 24.62
N ALA A 896 3.31 -19.29 24.21
CA ALA A 896 1.90 -18.90 24.15
C ALA A 896 1.12 -19.67 23.06
N ILE A 897 -0.18 -19.88 23.29
CA ILE A 897 -1.09 -20.56 22.37
C ILE A 897 -2.06 -19.53 21.78
N LEU A 898 -1.87 -19.20 20.51
CA LEU A 898 -2.50 -18.09 19.80
C LEU A 898 -3.35 -18.57 18.60
N ASN A 899 -3.62 -19.88 18.50
CA ASN A 899 -4.23 -20.52 17.33
C ASN A 899 -5.61 -19.93 16.97
N HIS A 900 -5.92 -19.94 15.67
CA HIS A 900 -7.19 -19.46 15.09
C HIS A 900 -7.50 -17.97 15.32
N SER A 901 -6.51 -17.18 15.77
CA SER A 901 -6.68 -15.77 16.12
C SER A 901 -6.35 -14.84 14.96
N LYS A 902 -6.85 -13.61 15.04
CA LYS A 902 -6.66 -12.55 14.04
C LYS A 902 -5.69 -11.51 14.58
N PHE A 903 -4.60 -11.31 13.87
CA PHE A 903 -3.51 -10.37 14.14
C PHE A 903 -3.24 -9.47 12.92
N ASP A 904 -4.25 -9.26 12.08
CA ASP A 904 -4.08 -8.44 10.88
C ASP A 904 -3.64 -7.02 11.25
N ASN A 905 -2.55 -6.56 10.65
CA ASN A 905 -1.88 -5.29 10.96
C ASN A 905 -1.43 -5.15 12.43
N ALA A 906 -1.29 -6.23 13.18
CA ALA A 906 -0.69 -6.20 14.52
C ALA A 906 0.83 -5.96 14.42
N ASP A 907 1.41 -5.44 15.50
CA ASP A 907 2.83 -5.14 15.59
C ASP A 907 3.52 -6.08 16.59
N PHE A 908 4.34 -7.00 16.11
CA PHE A 908 5.18 -7.89 16.92
C PHE A 908 6.66 -7.48 16.85
N THR A 909 7.01 -6.25 16.48
CA THR A 909 8.41 -5.84 16.32
C THR A 909 9.22 -6.17 17.58
N SER A 910 10.37 -6.84 17.42
CA SER A 910 11.24 -7.34 18.50
C SER A 910 10.61 -8.35 19.48
N ALA A 911 9.38 -8.82 19.26
CA ALA A 911 8.70 -9.74 20.17
C ALA A 911 9.33 -11.14 20.20
N ARG A 912 9.18 -11.82 21.35
CA ARG A 912 9.64 -13.19 21.56
C ARG A 912 8.48 -14.16 21.36
N LEU A 913 8.43 -14.81 20.19
CA LEU A 913 7.47 -15.83 19.81
C LEU A 913 8.05 -17.26 19.93
N THR A 914 9.16 -17.45 20.66
CA THR A 914 9.86 -18.73 20.76
C THR A 914 8.92 -19.84 21.27
N ARG A 915 8.82 -20.95 20.53
CA ARG A 915 7.93 -22.11 20.80
C ARG A 915 6.44 -21.77 20.94
N SER A 916 6.00 -20.60 20.48
CA SER A 916 4.58 -20.24 20.44
C SER A 916 3.85 -20.95 19.29
N SER A 917 2.53 -21.04 19.40
CA SER A 917 1.67 -21.68 18.41
C SER A 917 0.70 -20.66 17.81
N LEU A 918 0.87 -20.33 16.53
CA LEU A 918 0.05 -19.42 15.73
C LEU A 918 -0.52 -20.17 14.51
N ILE A 919 -1.09 -21.36 14.74
CA ILE A 919 -1.64 -22.23 13.68
C ILE A 919 -3.00 -21.72 13.23
N SER A 920 -3.23 -21.71 11.91
CA SER A 920 -4.47 -21.23 11.27
C SER A 920 -4.86 -19.80 11.67
N CYS A 921 -3.87 -18.94 11.90
CA CYS A 921 -4.07 -17.55 12.25
C CYS A 921 -4.12 -16.65 11.01
N SER A 922 -4.70 -15.46 11.18
CA SER A 922 -4.59 -14.38 10.19
C SER A 922 -3.57 -13.36 10.70
N LEU A 923 -2.53 -13.08 9.93
CA LEU A 923 -1.45 -12.12 10.22
C LEU A 923 -1.27 -11.14 9.05
N VAL A 924 -2.33 -10.83 8.30
CA VAL A 924 -2.23 -10.05 7.05
C VAL A 924 -1.65 -8.67 7.35
N SER A 925 -0.58 -8.30 6.64
CA SER A 925 0.18 -7.05 6.85
C SER A 925 0.74 -6.84 8.27
N ALA A 926 0.86 -7.89 9.09
CA ALA A 926 1.48 -7.78 10.42
C ALA A 926 2.98 -7.45 10.33
N ARG A 927 3.50 -6.73 11.34
CA ARG A 927 4.94 -6.47 11.50
C ARG A 927 5.53 -7.53 12.41
N LEU A 928 6.59 -8.20 11.96
CA LEU A 928 7.37 -9.21 12.68
C LEU A 928 8.88 -8.92 12.55
N GLN A 929 9.26 -7.65 12.38
CA GLN A 929 10.67 -7.27 12.22
C GLN A 929 11.45 -7.60 13.50
N SER A 930 12.64 -8.18 13.34
CA SER A 930 13.54 -8.56 14.44
C SER A 930 12.94 -9.51 15.49
N VAL A 931 11.83 -10.18 15.17
CA VAL A 931 11.16 -11.19 16.03
C VAL A 931 12.07 -12.39 16.31
N SER A 932 11.98 -12.94 17.51
CA SER A 932 12.55 -14.27 17.83
C SER A 932 11.45 -15.34 17.88
N ALA A 933 11.21 -16.00 16.74
CA ALA A 933 10.19 -17.02 16.52
C ALA A 933 10.79 -18.44 16.36
N ARG A 934 11.86 -18.74 17.11
CA ARG A 934 12.51 -20.06 17.09
C ARG A 934 11.54 -21.16 17.52
N ASP A 935 11.53 -22.28 16.80
CA ASP A 935 10.59 -23.40 17.02
C ASP A 935 9.08 -23.00 17.02
N ALA A 936 8.72 -21.82 16.49
CA ALA A 936 7.33 -21.35 16.45
C ALA A 936 6.54 -22.00 15.30
N LYS A 937 5.21 -22.06 15.43
CA LYS A 937 4.34 -22.70 14.43
C LYS A 937 3.38 -21.70 13.80
N PHE A 938 3.42 -21.59 12.48
CA PHE A 938 2.56 -20.75 11.64
C PHE A 938 1.82 -21.59 10.57
N ASP A 939 1.64 -22.90 10.82
CA ASP A 939 1.04 -23.83 9.86
C ASP A 939 -0.38 -23.40 9.50
N HIS A 940 -0.72 -23.47 8.21
CA HIS A 940 -2.00 -23.05 7.62
C HIS A 940 -2.39 -21.57 7.83
N SER A 941 -1.48 -20.71 8.30
CA SER A 941 -1.77 -19.30 8.58
C SER A 941 -1.69 -18.41 7.35
N ASP A 942 -2.51 -17.36 7.31
CA ASP A 942 -2.38 -16.28 6.33
C ASP A 942 -1.38 -15.25 6.85
N MET A 943 -0.30 -15.07 6.09
CA MET A 943 0.82 -14.18 6.35
C MET A 943 1.06 -13.29 5.11
N THR A 944 0.00 -13.02 4.34
CA THR A 944 0.04 -12.11 3.18
C THR A 944 0.60 -10.75 3.58
N LYS A 945 1.58 -10.22 2.83
CA LYS A 945 2.21 -8.91 3.04
C LYS A 945 2.89 -8.66 4.41
N ILE A 946 3.20 -9.68 5.20
CA ILE A 946 3.93 -9.48 6.47
C ILE A 946 5.30 -8.83 6.28
N ARG A 947 5.81 -8.18 7.33
CA ARG A 947 7.18 -7.64 7.39
C ARG A 947 8.00 -8.35 8.46
N ALA A 948 8.71 -9.41 8.10
CA ALA A 948 9.58 -10.22 8.95
C ALA A 948 11.06 -10.06 8.60
N SER A 949 11.50 -8.85 8.26
CA SER A 949 12.92 -8.58 8.03
C SER A 949 13.73 -8.80 9.33
N GLU A 950 14.92 -9.35 9.21
CA GLU A 950 15.87 -9.59 10.32
C GLU A 950 15.36 -10.52 11.45
N SER A 951 14.23 -11.22 11.25
CA SER A 951 13.66 -12.15 12.25
C SER A 951 14.48 -13.45 12.38
N ASP A 952 14.61 -13.97 13.60
CA ASP A 952 15.17 -15.30 13.89
C ASP A 952 14.07 -16.35 14.05
N CYS A 953 13.82 -17.11 12.98
CA CYS A 953 12.75 -18.09 12.87
C CYS A 953 13.28 -19.53 12.77
N VAL A 954 14.50 -19.81 13.27
CA VAL A 954 15.12 -21.15 13.13
C VAL A 954 14.19 -22.26 13.61
N MET A 955 14.05 -23.30 12.78
CA MET A 955 13.17 -24.45 13.01
C MET A 955 11.67 -24.12 13.14
N ALA A 956 11.23 -22.92 12.75
CA ALA A 956 9.81 -22.60 12.67
C ALA A 956 9.10 -23.36 11.52
N THR A 957 7.80 -23.62 11.69
CA THR A 957 6.97 -24.29 10.68
C THR A 957 5.98 -23.31 10.05
N PHE A 958 5.85 -23.41 8.74
CA PHE A 958 5.00 -22.60 7.85
C PHE A 958 4.27 -23.54 6.86
N HIS A 959 3.94 -24.75 7.31
CA HIS A 959 3.38 -25.80 6.47
C HIS A 959 2.02 -25.36 5.91
N GLN A 960 1.84 -25.37 4.59
CA GLN A 960 0.66 -24.85 3.91
C GLN A 960 0.29 -23.38 4.26
N ALA A 961 1.22 -22.58 4.78
CA ALA A 961 0.98 -21.16 5.04
C ALA A 961 0.80 -20.37 3.73
N SER A 962 0.02 -19.29 3.79
CA SER A 962 -0.20 -18.38 2.66
C SER A 962 0.49 -17.05 2.91
N ALA A 963 1.68 -16.83 2.34
CA ALA A 963 2.47 -15.62 2.52
C ALA A 963 2.88 -14.92 1.19
N PRO A 964 1.96 -14.67 0.25
CA PRO A 964 2.27 -13.84 -0.93
C PRO A 964 2.66 -12.42 -0.52
N ASP A 965 3.55 -11.80 -1.30
CA ASP A 965 4.10 -10.45 -1.08
C ASP A 965 4.76 -10.23 0.32
N SER A 966 5.07 -11.31 1.05
CA SER A 966 5.72 -11.25 2.36
C SER A 966 7.20 -10.83 2.27
N ILE A 967 7.69 -10.10 3.29
CA ILE A 967 9.06 -9.61 3.34
C ILE A 967 9.83 -10.35 4.44
N TRP A 968 10.93 -10.99 4.05
CA TRP A 968 11.82 -11.82 4.89
C TRP A 968 13.28 -11.41 4.72
N GLU A 969 13.54 -10.14 4.41
CA GLU A 969 14.88 -9.66 4.08
C GLU A 969 15.83 -9.86 5.26
N MET A 970 16.99 -10.49 5.01
CA MET A 970 17.99 -10.81 6.04
C MET A 970 17.48 -11.71 7.20
N ALA A 971 16.29 -12.33 7.07
CA ALA A 971 15.75 -13.24 8.08
C ALA A 971 16.56 -14.55 8.18
N ASN A 972 16.63 -15.12 9.39
CA ASN A 972 17.19 -16.44 9.63
C ASN A 972 16.09 -17.50 9.62
N LEU A 973 15.98 -18.21 8.51
CA LEU A 973 15.01 -19.24 8.20
C LEU A 973 15.66 -20.65 8.17
N THR A 974 16.78 -20.82 8.87
CA THR A 974 17.52 -22.08 8.88
C THR A 974 16.64 -23.22 9.43
N ALA A 975 16.59 -24.33 8.70
CA ALA A 975 15.80 -25.53 9.00
C ALA A 975 14.27 -25.28 9.16
N CYS A 976 13.72 -24.22 8.57
CA CYS A 976 12.27 -23.99 8.52
C CYS A 976 11.53 -24.98 7.60
N ASP A 977 10.24 -25.19 7.84
CA ASP A 977 9.37 -25.99 6.97
C ASP A 977 8.30 -25.14 6.26
N PHE A 978 8.54 -24.80 5.00
CA PHE A 978 7.62 -24.14 4.06
C PHE A 978 6.98 -25.12 3.06
N THR A 979 6.90 -26.43 3.38
CA THR A 979 6.27 -27.43 2.48
C THR A 979 4.83 -26.99 2.13
N TRP A 980 4.51 -26.97 0.83
CA TRP A 980 3.23 -26.49 0.28
C TRP A 980 2.84 -25.03 0.59
N ALA A 981 3.77 -24.19 1.04
CA ALA A 981 3.50 -22.77 1.28
C ALA A 981 3.31 -21.97 -0.02
N LYS A 982 2.42 -20.96 0.01
CA LYS A 982 2.26 -19.96 -1.06
C LYS A 982 3.16 -18.76 -0.75
N LEU A 983 4.15 -18.50 -1.58
CA LEU A 983 5.23 -17.52 -1.37
C LEU A 983 5.42 -16.61 -2.60
N GLN A 984 4.36 -16.40 -3.37
CA GLN A 984 4.45 -15.65 -4.63
C GLN A 984 4.87 -14.21 -4.36
N ARG A 985 5.86 -13.71 -5.10
CA ARG A 985 6.47 -12.38 -4.94
C ARG A 985 7.08 -12.10 -3.56
N ALA A 986 7.23 -13.11 -2.69
CA ALA A 986 7.86 -12.95 -1.39
C ALA A 986 9.34 -12.54 -1.54
N ASN A 987 9.83 -11.70 -0.62
CA ASN A 987 11.17 -11.13 -0.66
C ASN A 987 12.08 -11.74 0.41
N PHE A 988 12.86 -12.74 0.00
CA PHE A 988 13.90 -13.43 0.78
C PHE A 988 15.31 -12.85 0.53
N THR A 989 15.44 -11.60 0.09
CA THR A 989 16.75 -11.01 -0.23
C THR A 989 17.71 -11.12 0.97
N LYS A 990 18.88 -11.73 0.75
CA LYS A 990 19.90 -12.06 1.77
C LYS A 990 19.44 -12.97 2.94
N ALA A 991 18.27 -13.60 2.87
CA ALA A 991 17.81 -14.49 3.93
C ALA A 991 18.65 -15.78 4.01
N ALA A 992 18.73 -16.38 5.20
CA ALA A 992 19.40 -17.65 5.44
C ALA A 992 18.39 -18.80 5.51
N LEU A 993 18.20 -19.54 4.41
CA LEU A 993 17.32 -20.71 4.28
C LEU A 993 18.11 -22.03 4.23
N LYS A 994 19.24 -22.11 4.95
CA LYS A 994 20.05 -23.33 5.02
C LYS A 994 19.20 -24.46 5.62
N ASP A 995 19.26 -25.66 5.05
CA ASP A 995 18.49 -26.84 5.50
C ASP A 995 16.95 -26.66 5.47
N ALA A 996 16.42 -25.57 4.89
CA ALA A 996 14.99 -25.31 4.84
C ALA A 996 14.26 -26.24 3.87
N ARG A 997 13.02 -26.58 4.19
CA ARG A 997 12.14 -27.40 3.34
C ARG A 997 11.18 -26.47 2.60
N LEU A 998 11.21 -26.46 1.29
CA LEU A 998 10.31 -25.69 0.41
C LEU A 998 9.66 -26.62 -0.63
N THR A 999 9.46 -27.89 -0.28
CA THR A 999 8.94 -28.91 -1.19
C THR A 999 7.53 -28.54 -1.64
N ALA A 1000 7.31 -28.51 -2.96
CA ALA A 1000 6.06 -28.09 -3.59
C ALA A 1000 5.51 -26.73 -3.09
N ALA A 1001 6.41 -25.82 -2.66
CA ALA A 1001 6.06 -24.43 -2.37
C ALA A 1001 5.96 -23.61 -3.67
N ASP A 1002 5.12 -22.58 -3.68
CA ASP A 1002 4.94 -21.69 -4.84
C ASP A 1002 5.64 -20.35 -4.62
N LEU A 1003 6.84 -20.21 -5.19
CA LEU A 1003 7.70 -19.03 -5.15
C LEU A 1003 7.65 -18.22 -6.46
N ALA A 1004 6.54 -18.25 -7.21
CA ALA A 1004 6.41 -17.48 -8.45
C ALA A 1004 6.69 -15.98 -8.24
N GLY A 1005 7.64 -15.42 -9.00
CA GLY A 1005 8.09 -14.02 -8.90
C GLY A 1005 8.82 -13.67 -7.60
N ALA A 1006 9.18 -14.64 -6.75
CA ALA A 1006 9.88 -14.38 -5.49
C ALA A 1006 11.28 -13.78 -5.70
N ARG A 1007 11.73 -12.97 -4.74
CA ARG A 1007 13.05 -12.34 -4.75
C ARG A 1007 13.97 -13.03 -3.74
N LEU A 1008 14.85 -13.87 -4.24
CA LEU A 1008 15.81 -14.71 -3.50
C LEU A 1008 17.25 -14.21 -3.65
N THR A 1009 17.43 -12.96 -4.12
CA THR A 1009 18.72 -12.34 -4.39
C THR A 1009 19.67 -12.45 -3.19
N LYS A 1010 20.87 -13.00 -3.38
CA LYS A 1010 21.88 -13.21 -2.32
C LYS A 1010 21.45 -14.09 -1.14
N SER A 1011 20.36 -14.85 -1.23
CA SER A 1011 19.94 -15.75 -0.15
C SER A 1011 20.79 -17.01 -0.07
N VAL A 1012 20.92 -17.60 1.12
CA VAL A 1012 21.74 -18.80 1.37
C VAL A 1012 20.82 -19.99 1.58
N MET A 1013 20.73 -20.87 0.57
CA MET A 1013 19.78 -21.99 0.50
C MET A 1013 20.48 -23.36 0.48
N ARG A 1014 21.68 -23.46 1.10
CA ARG A 1014 22.46 -24.71 1.09
C ARG A 1014 21.69 -25.86 1.71
N ARG A 1015 21.71 -27.03 1.05
CA ARG A 1015 20.97 -28.24 1.44
C ARG A 1015 19.44 -28.06 1.57
N ALA A 1016 18.87 -26.98 1.04
CA ALA A 1016 17.43 -26.79 1.04
C ALA A 1016 16.72 -27.83 0.14
N LEU A 1017 15.48 -28.18 0.49
CA LEU A 1017 14.67 -29.14 -0.25
C LEU A 1017 13.58 -28.40 -1.04
N LEU A 1018 13.86 -28.10 -2.31
CA LEU A 1018 12.95 -27.42 -3.25
C LEU A 1018 12.32 -28.38 -4.27
N ALA A 1019 12.20 -29.67 -3.95
CA ALA A 1019 11.59 -30.62 -4.87
C ALA A 1019 10.14 -30.20 -5.19
N ASP A 1020 9.75 -30.28 -6.47
CA ASP A 1020 8.44 -29.84 -6.98
C ASP A 1020 8.11 -28.33 -6.78
N ALA A 1021 9.06 -27.49 -6.35
CA ALA A 1021 8.80 -26.07 -6.10
C ALA A 1021 8.61 -25.26 -7.40
N ASN A 1022 7.67 -24.31 -7.39
CA ASN A 1022 7.48 -23.37 -8.50
C ASN A 1022 8.32 -22.11 -8.28
N LEU A 1023 9.24 -21.81 -9.18
CA LEU A 1023 10.12 -20.62 -9.18
C LEU A 1023 9.95 -19.81 -10.48
N PHE A 1024 8.76 -19.88 -11.09
CA PHE A 1024 8.40 -19.13 -12.29
C PHE A 1024 8.73 -17.63 -12.12
N GLU A 1025 9.54 -17.07 -13.02
CA GLU A 1025 10.00 -15.66 -13.00
C GLU A 1025 10.63 -15.16 -11.68
N ALA A 1026 11.06 -16.06 -10.79
CA ALA A 1026 11.76 -15.69 -9.57
C ALA A 1026 13.14 -15.08 -9.87
N ASN A 1027 13.60 -14.12 -9.06
CA ASN A 1027 14.97 -13.59 -9.12
C ASN A 1027 15.82 -14.29 -8.05
N LEU A 1028 16.78 -15.09 -8.50
CA LEU A 1028 17.76 -15.81 -7.69
C LEU A 1028 19.20 -15.34 -7.96
N GLN A 1029 19.40 -14.06 -8.32
CA GLN A 1029 20.73 -13.53 -8.55
C GLN A 1029 21.63 -13.74 -7.31
N GLN A 1030 22.83 -14.31 -7.49
CA GLN A 1030 23.81 -14.56 -6.41
C GLN A 1030 23.30 -15.47 -5.27
N VAL A 1031 22.32 -16.35 -5.51
CA VAL A 1031 21.85 -17.34 -4.52
C VAL A 1031 22.88 -18.46 -4.28
N ASP A 1032 22.93 -19.03 -3.06
CA ASP A 1032 23.76 -20.20 -2.73
C ASP A 1032 22.88 -21.46 -2.51
N LEU A 1033 22.59 -22.17 -3.59
CA LEU A 1033 21.83 -23.43 -3.69
C LEU A 1033 22.71 -24.69 -3.61
N ARG A 1034 23.97 -24.60 -3.13
CA ARG A 1034 24.86 -25.77 -3.08
C ARG A 1034 24.27 -26.91 -2.25
N TYR A 1035 24.37 -28.13 -2.76
CA TYR A 1035 23.79 -29.34 -2.19
C TYR A 1035 22.25 -29.33 -2.03
N ALA A 1036 21.53 -28.36 -2.63
CA ALA A 1036 20.06 -28.34 -2.59
C ALA A 1036 19.44 -29.47 -3.42
N ASN A 1037 18.23 -29.90 -3.07
CA ASN A 1037 17.42 -30.78 -3.91
C ASN A 1037 16.44 -29.93 -4.71
N LEU A 1038 16.60 -29.90 -6.03
CA LEU A 1038 15.78 -29.14 -6.98
C LEU A 1038 14.85 -30.05 -7.81
N SER A 1039 14.76 -31.35 -7.51
CA SER A 1039 14.07 -32.33 -8.37
C SER A 1039 12.66 -31.90 -8.75
N ARG A 1040 12.35 -31.85 -10.06
CA ARG A 1040 11.06 -31.39 -10.64
C ARG A 1040 10.67 -29.93 -10.36
N ALA A 1041 11.57 -29.10 -9.81
CA ALA A 1041 11.32 -27.67 -9.66
C ALA A 1041 11.20 -26.94 -11.01
N SER A 1042 10.42 -25.85 -11.04
CA SER A 1042 10.21 -25.05 -12.25
C SER A 1042 10.92 -23.69 -12.17
N PHE A 1043 12.03 -23.53 -12.89
CA PHE A 1043 12.79 -22.27 -13.01
C PHE A 1043 12.40 -21.48 -14.27
N TYR A 1044 11.17 -21.65 -14.76
CA TYR A 1044 10.74 -21.04 -16.02
C TYR A 1044 10.81 -19.51 -15.95
N GLY A 1045 11.55 -18.87 -16.85
CA GLY A 1045 11.70 -17.40 -16.85
C GLY A 1045 12.52 -16.82 -15.69
N ALA A 1046 12.97 -17.65 -14.74
CA ALA A 1046 13.70 -17.24 -13.55
C ALA A 1046 15.06 -16.62 -13.90
N GLU A 1047 15.56 -15.71 -13.08
CA GLU A 1047 16.87 -15.09 -13.24
C GLU A 1047 17.87 -15.67 -12.25
N VAL A 1048 18.96 -16.26 -12.74
CA VAL A 1048 19.92 -17.02 -11.92
C VAL A 1048 21.38 -16.59 -12.11
N SER A 1049 21.60 -15.34 -12.53
CA SER A 1049 22.94 -14.76 -12.69
C SER A 1049 23.78 -14.91 -11.41
N ASP A 1050 25.01 -15.41 -11.54
CA ASP A 1050 25.95 -15.68 -10.45
C ASP A 1050 25.45 -16.65 -9.35
N ALA A 1051 24.42 -17.46 -9.62
CA ALA A 1051 23.94 -18.47 -8.67
C ALA A 1051 24.93 -19.63 -8.50
N LEU A 1052 25.15 -20.06 -7.26
CA LEU A 1052 25.97 -21.22 -6.90
C LEU A 1052 25.06 -22.44 -6.65
N TRP A 1053 25.22 -23.53 -7.39
CA TRP A 1053 24.37 -24.74 -7.25
C TRP A 1053 25.17 -26.05 -7.34
N GLU A 1054 26.47 -26.00 -7.07
CA GLU A 1054 27.35 -27.17 -7.10
C GLU A 1054 26.83 -28.28 -6.17
N HIS A 1055 26.90 -29.52 -6.66
CA HIS A 1055 26.40 -30.71 -5.98
C HIS A 1055 24.89 -30.73 -5.66
N SER A 1056 24.09 -29.84 -6.26
CA SER A 1056 22.62 -29.94 -6.19
C SER A 1056 22.07 -31.13 -6.98
N VAL A 1057 20.93 -31.68 -6.54
CA VAL A 1057 20.18 -32.70 -7.27
C VAL A 1057 19.20 -32.00 -8.21
N GLN A 1058 19.24 -32.31 -9.51
CA GLN A 1058 18.52 -31.55 -10.55
C GLN A 1058 17.61 -32.43 -11.45
N ASP A 1059 17.11 -33.55 -10.91
CA ASP A 1059 16.32 -34.51 -11.68
C ASP A 1059 15.03 -33.86 -12.22
N ALA A 1060 14.89 -33.80 -13.55
CA ALA A 1060 13.73 -33.24 -14.25
C ALA A 1060 13.38 -31.77 -13.92
N VAL A 1061 14.38 -30.92 -13.62
CA VAL A 1061 14.18 -29.46 -13.47
C VAL A 1061 13.77 -28.80 -14.80
N ASN A 1062 12.79 -27.90 -14.77
CA ASN A 1062 12.40 -27.09 -15.92
C ASN A 1062 13.20 -25.78 -15.99
N TRP A 1063 14.18 -25.73 -16.90
CA TRP A 1063 15.09 -24.60 -17.13
C TRP A 1063 14.73 -23.70 -18.35
N LYS A 1064 13.50 -23.79 -18.87
CA LYS A 1064 13.10 -23.01 -20.06
C LYS A 1064 13.03 -21.51 -19.76
N MET A 1065 13.48 -20.66 -20.69
CA MET A 1065 13.47 -19.20 -20.54
C MET A 1065 14.26 -18.65 -19.33
N THR A 1066 14.99 -19.49 -18.58
CA THR A 1066 15.80 -19.06 -17.43
C THR A 1066 16.92 -18.13 -17.89
N LYS A 1067 16.98 -16.91 -17.34
CA LYS A 1067 18.02 -15.92 -17.62
C LYS A 1067 19.28 -16.29 -16.85
N ARG A 1068 20.38 -16.55 -17.56
CA ARG A 1068 21.70 -16.84 -17.03
C ARG A 1068 22.66 -15.75 -17.50
N ALA A 1069 23.59 -15.32 -16.64
CA ALA A 1069 24.73 -14.53 -17.09
C ALA A 1069 25.54 -15.35 -18.11
N GLN A 1070 26.16 -14.68 -19.09
CA GLN A 1070 26.96 -15.34 -20.12
C GLN A 1070 28.06 -16.21 -19.48
N GLU A 1071 28.29 -17.38 -20.07
CA GLU A 1071 29.37 -18.28 -19.65
C GLU A 1071 30.71 -17.54 -19.67
N GLN A 1072 31.34 -17.39 -18.50
CA GLN A 1072 32.78 -17.15 -18.47
C GLN A 1072 33.46 -18.40 -19.01
N THR A 1073 33.93 -18.32 -20.26
CA THR A 1073 34.76 -19.36 -20.86
C THR A 1073 36.13 -19.41 -20.17
N SER A 1074 36.29 -20.30 -19.19
CA SER A 1074 37.58 -20.87 -18.76
C SER A 1074 37.40 -22.17 -17.98
#